data_AF-A0A947UJP3-F1
#
_entry.id   AF-A0A947UJP3-F1
#
_cell.length_a   1.000
_cell.length_b   1.000
_cell.length_c   1.000
_cell.angle_alpha   90.00
_cell.angle_beta   90.00
_cell.angle_gamma   90.00
#
_symmetry.space_group_name_H-M   'P 1'
#
loop_
_entity.id
_entity.type
_entity.pdbx_description
1 polymer ?
#
loop_
_entity_poly.entity_id
_entity_poly.type
_entity_poly.pdbx_seq_one_letter_code
_entity_poly.pdbx_strand_id
1 'polypeptide(L)'
;MSSNEKVPVSERKAHRIAMGGKGSFMLDDLVGERLKAAARVEAEAEGTEAHDVAAIRENIAAKRVDLFYWEHDSTGALKRDRFGRDLSKDMRGRAWERDAEGKLLKGPEDERAHVLLVNMGDLDRLNAVSDHSLGDAGLRRSAECIEMSIREVLSGRPEFKDERRLADAYDIYRYSGNDFAVSLRGVDEDDADEIMRRVSMEPVEVPGGGDPVPLVASRASRSDGIGHLNALTETPEEAGLSTEMVLISTMLEQAQVVNDARKTEDRANRMAEKVLLVEEGKMSEDEARKLYDSFFKKSLGGAFRPAGTMDDIGFEGFRALVNEQRGSREVYLPTRWTHEASERSLDAACDALHERRVLGRSIDHALAAKIAETALSPVRIAERTVEFGSPSSSRRGEETVAQETSLDGTRGMMAIKAVGASRDAAEAKRGAGDREAAEADLAQVAYEIECAKRDMRTGLYQRGMYFRTMESAMKEGKPLATVAIDMAFLKYFDKEGGVGAGDLAIKKAVSVLASVAETFTKGVIAVEAHRLGGDEFALTVVGGDEKTVKDIRDAIKKTAEDAGSVPPQRGATEAYRPEPLQFNTGVRIMPDQETFRKELQAMDIPLKKTGTRGEQNELADYFVRMADKEVEIEKAVSRIALLVGQLNEVGNDPTHPNVKTLLKYSSKAIFGDEASVVRFAQRATAEAEGLSALMGEIHRFVKERIDERNLKNDDYETSLDRVLEDAVRIRYYESRIRELEDRIMGLEAENRKRGDSVEIYRRQAESARMERDTLLELRTAIAGSAAPPSTRPEAA
;
A
#
# COMPACT_ATOMS: atom_id res chain seq x y z
N MET A 1 14.97 26.24 34.56
CA MET A 1 15.34 24.83 34.77
C MET A 1 14.36 23.95 34.03
N SER A 2 14.87 23.20 33.04
CA SER A 2 14.30 22.00 32.41
C SER A 2 12.95 22.07 31.68
N SER A 3 12.95 22.63 30.47
CA SER A 3 12.02 22.27 29.38
C SER A 3 12.75 21.94 28.08
N ASN A 4 14.03 21.54 28.19
CA ASN A 4 14.85 21.10 27.08
C ASN A 4 14.70 19.58 26.96
N GLU A 5 13.57 19.11 26.42
CA GLU A 5 13.42 17.72 26.00
C GLU A 5 14.37 17.46 24.83
N LYS A 6 15.58 17.05 25.21
CA LYS A 6 16.59 16.49 24.34
C LYS A 6 15.99 15.28 23.65
N VAL A 7 15.85 15.33 22.33
CA VAL A 7 15.85 14.12 21.50
C VAL A 7 17.07 13.29 21.94
N PRO A 8 16.89 12.08 22.51
CA PRO A 8 17.98 11.30 23.08
C PRO A 8 19.11 11.09 22.07
N VAL A 9 20.35 11.24 22.52
CA VAL A 9 21.57 10.96 21.71
C VAL A 9 21.56 9.54 21.14
N SER A 10 20.84 8.61 21.77
CA SER A 10 20.60 7.24 21.30
C SER A 10 19.67 7.16 20.07
N GLU A 11 18.65 8.02 19.96
CA GLU A 11 17.76 8.08 18.78
C GLU A 11 18.51 8.59 17.54
N ARG A 12 19.44 9.53 17.73
CA ARG A 12 20.30 10.07 16.65
C ARG A 12 21.30 9.05 16.14
N LYS A 13 21.83 8.18 17.01
CA LYS A 13 22.84 7.17 16.64
C LYS A 13 22.22 5.97 15.90
N ALA A 14 21.01 5.56 16.28
CA ALA A 14 20.30 4.47 15.60
C ALA A 14 19.80 4.86 14.20
N HIS A 15 19.35 6.10 13.99
CA HIS A 15 19.00 6.59 12.65
C HIS A 15 20.25 6.83 11.77
N ARG A 16 21.36 7.30 12.34
CA ARG A 16 22.66 7.42 11.66
C ARG A 16 23.24 6.10 11.18
N ILE A 17 23.10 5.03 11.96
CA ILE A 17 23.63 3.70 11.61
C ILE A 17 22.75 3.02 10.55
N ALA A 18 21.53 3.50 10.34
CA ALA A 18 20.55 2.89 9.44
C ALA A 18 20.56 3.46 8.01
N MET A 19 21.01 4.68 7.77
CA MET A 19 21.03 5.28 6.43
C MET A 19 22.46 5.37 5.95
N GLY A 20 22.81 4.71 4.85
CA GLY A 20 24.00 5.03 4.05
C GLY A 20 23.72 6.20 3.11
N GLY A 21 24.75 6.69 2.41
CA GLY A 21 24.57 7.56 1.23
C GLY A 21 24.04 8.99 1.47
N LYS A 22 23.36 9.54 0.46
CA LYS A 22 22.88 10.92 0.32
C LYS A 22 21.93 11.28 1.44
N GLY A 23 21.02 10.37 1.79
CA GLY A 23 20.09 10.55 2.91
C GLY A 23 20.82 10.78 4.23
N SER A 24 21.88 9.98 4.51
CA SER A 24 22.69 10.18 5.71
C SER A 24 23.44 11.50 5.69
N PHE A 25 24.05 11.85 4.55
CA PHE A 25 24.77 13.11 4.41
C PHE A 25 23.84 14.32 4.62
N MET A 26 22.66 14.31 4.00
CA MET A 26 21.66 15.36 4.17
C MET A 26 21.19 15.48 5.62
N LEU A 27 20.91 14.35 6.29
CA LEU A 27 20.52 14.38 7.69
C LEU A 27 21.64 14.93 8.58
N ASP A 28 22.88 14.54 8.33
CA ASP A 28 24.05 15.02 9.07
C ASP A 28 24.25 16.52 8.90
N ASP A 29 24.08 17.03 7.68
CA ASP A 29 24.14 18.47 7.40
C ASP A 29 23.02 19.22 8.11
N LEU A 30 21.77 18.75 8.02
CA LEU A 30 20.63 19.34 8.73
C LEU A 30 20.81 19.34 10.27
N VAL A 31 21.35 18.26 10.83
CA VAL A 31 21.68 18.19 12.26
C VAL A 31 22.80 19.17 12.61
N GLY A 32 23.80 19.31 11.74
CA GLY A 32 24.86 20.31 11.86
C GLY A 32 24.33 21.74 11.82
N GLU A 33 23.43 22.06 10.88
CA GLU A 33 22.73 23.35 10.79
C GLU A 33 21.97 23.65 12.08
N ARG A 34 21.23 22.68 12.62
CA ARG A 34 20.50 22.84 13.88
C ARG A 34 21.43 23.14 15.04
N LEU A 35 22.55 22.42 15.18
CA LEU A 35 23.51 22.66 16.25
C LEU A 35 24.14 24.05 16.15
N LYS A 36 24.47 24.50 14.94
CA LYS A 36 24.97 25.87 14.69
C LYS A 36 23.92 26.92 15.02
N ALA A 37 22.65 26.69 14.65
CA ALA A 37 21.56 27.61 14.96
C ALA A 37 21.32 27.72 16.47
N ALA A 38 21.32 26.60 17.20
CA ALA A 38 21.20 26.59 18.66
C ALA A 38 22.35 27.34 19.34
N ALA A 39 23.60 27.12 18.90
CA ALA A 39 24.75 27.85 19.43
C ALA A 39 24.66 29.36 19.17
N ARG A 40 24.03 29.78 18.07
CA ARG A 40 23.79 31.20 17.78
C ARG A 40 22.75 31.80 18.72
N VAL A 41 21.67 31.09 19.04
CA VAL A 41 20.70 31.54 20.05
C VAL A 41 21.38 31.80 21.39
N GLU A 42 22.25 30.89 21.82
CA GLU A 42 23.01 31.03 23.07
C GLU A 42 24.01 32.20 23.07
N ALA A 43 24.48 32.62 21.88
CA ALA A 43 25.44 33.72 21.74
C ALA A 43 24.79 35.11 21.68
N GLU A 44 23.52 35.19 21.27
CA GLU A 44 22.78 36.46 21.18
C GLU A 44 22.14 36.81 22.53
N ALA A 45 22.06 38.10 22.86
CA ALA A 45 21.45 38.54 24.10
C ALA A 45 19.92 38.39 24.06
N GLU A 46 19.35 37.71 25.07
CA GLU A 46 17.90 37.55 25.22
C GLU A 46 17.16 38.91 25.12
N GLY A 47 16.04 38.92 24.39
CA GLY A 47 15.21 40.12 24.20
C GLY A 47 15.66 41.05 23.07
N THR A 48 16.71 40.70 22.32
CA THR A 48 17.10 41.41 21.10
C THR A 48 16.42 40.83 19.86
N GLU A 49 16.25 41.65 18.82
CA GLU A 49 15.75 41.19 17.52
C GLU A 49 16.66 40.10 16.92
N ALA A 50 17.98 40.22 17.09
CA ALA A 50 18.94 39.21 16.66
C ALA A 50 18.72 37.86 17.34
N HIS A 51 18.43 37.86 18.65
CA HIS A 51 18.06 36.66 19.40
C HIS A 51 16.73 36.06 18.90
N ASP A 52 15.71 36.86 18.65
CA ASP A 52 14.42 36.39 18.09
C ASP A 52 14.60 35.73 16.72
N VAL A 53 15.36 36.35 15.82
CA VAL A 53 15.67 35.79 14.49
C VAL A 53 16.48 34.50 14.63
N ALA A 54 17.46 34.45 15.55
CA ALA A 54 18.23 33.24 15.82
C ALA A 54 17.32 32.10 16.34
N ALA A 55 16.37 32.40 17.22
CA ALA A 55 15.42 31.42 17.76
C ALA A 55 14.48 30.88 16.67
N ILE A 56 13.99 31.73 15.77
CA ILE A 56 13.20 31.30 14.61
C ILE A 56 14.03 30.36 13.71
N ARG A 57 15.31 30.69 13.46
CA ARG A 57 16.21 29.86 12.64
C ARG A 57 16.55 28.51 13.29
N GLU A 58 16.69 28.45 14.62
CA GLU A 58 16.84 27.19 15.35
C GLU A 58 15.59 26.31 15.18
N ASN A 59 14.40 26.90 15.26
CA ASN A 59 13.14 26.19 15.03
C ASN A 59 13.01 25.70 13.57
N ILE A 60 13.39 26.52 12.58
CA ILE A 60 13.45 26.09 11.17
C ILE A 60 14.36 24.87 11.02
N ALA A 61 15.58 24.93 11.58
CA ALA A 61 16.53 23.84 11.48
C ALA A 61 16.03 22.56 12.17
N ALA A 62 15.38 22.69 13.34
CA ALA A 62 14.73 21.56 14.01
C ALA A 62 13.61 20.95 13.15
N LYS A 63 12.75 21.78 12.57
CA LYS A 63 11.66 21.34 11.69
C LYS A 63 12.14 20.71 10.39
N ARG A 64 13.26 21.16 9.82
CA ARG A 64 13.86 20.52 8.63
C ARG A 64 14.32 19.09 8.92
N VAL A 65 14.88 18.85 10.11
CA VAL A 65 15.20 17.48 10.56
C VAL A 65 13.92 16.64 10.69
N ASP A 66 12.84 17.20 11.23
CA ASP A 66 11.56 16.50 11.31
C ASP A 66 10.98 16.19 9.91
N LEU A 67 11.01 17.18 9.02
CA LEU A 67 10.57 17.05 7.62
C LEU A 67 11.35 15.95 6.92
N PHE A 68 12.67 15.88 7.12
CA PHE A 68 13.50 14.81 6.56
C PHE A 68 12.95 13.42 6.93
N TYR A 69 12.64 13.17 8.21
CA TYR A 69 12.06 11.89 8.64
C TYR A 69 10.63 11.65 8.14
N TRP A 70 9.91 12.69 7.74
CA TRP A 70 8.59 12.56 7.12
C TRP A 70 8.68 12.22 5.64
N GLU A 71 9.70 12.74 4.96
CA GLU A 71 9.85 12.61 3.52
C GLU A 71 10.69 11.42 3.09
N HIS A 72 11.47 10.82 4.00
CA HIS A 72 12.33 9.66 3.71
C HIS A 72 11.83 8.39 4.42
N ASP A 73 12.13 7.24 3.83
CA ASP A 73 11.88 5.92 4.43
C ASP A 73 13.12 5.39 5.20
N SER A 74 13.06 4.14 5.66
CA SER A 74 14.15 3.50 6.41
C SER A 74 15.41 3.21 5.58
N THR A 75 15.32 3.28 4.24
CA THR A 75 16.46 3.13 3.33
C THR A 75 17.18 4.46 3.10
N GLY A 76 16.57 5.58 3.50
CA GLY A 76 17.06 6.92 3.19
C GLY A 76 16.59 7.43 1.82
N ALA A 77 15.77 6.67 1.10
CA ALA A 77 15.11 7.13 -0.12
C ALA A 77 13.88 8.00 0.21
N LEU A 78 13.54 8.91 -0.71
CA LEU A 78 12.32 9.71 -0.62
C LEU A 78 11.08 8.84 -0.76
N LYS A 79 10.00 9.15 -0.06
CA LYS A 79 8.74 8.40 -0.19
C LYS A 79 8.07 8.64 -1.54
N ARG A 80 7.37 7.61 -2.04
CA ARG A 80 6.61 7.61 -3.31
C ARG A 80 5.82 8.90 -3.57
N ASP A 81 5.10 9.39 -2.57
CA ASP A 81 4.17 10.51 -2.72
C ASP A 81 4.86 11.82 -3.14
N ARG A 82 6.19 11.90 -2.95
CA ARG A 82 7.00 13.01 -3.45
C ARG A 82 7.32 12.93 -4.93
N PHE A 83 7.44 11.73 -5.49
CA PHE A 83 8.00 11.52 -6.82
C PHE A 83 7.31 12.36 -7.89
N GLY A 84 5.99 12.19 -8.07
CA GLY A 84 5.23 12.93 -9.07
C GLY A 84 5.28 14.44 -8.83
N ARG A 85 5.16 14.88 -7.56
CA ARG A 85 5.22 16.29 -7.17
C ARG A 85 6.56 16.94 -7.51
N ASP A 86 7.66 16.23 -7.27
CA ASP A 86 9.00 16.76 -7.45
C ASP A 86 9.39 16.75 -8.94
N LEU A 87 9.03 15.70 -9.71
CA LEU A 87 9.13 15.75 -11.18
C LEU A 87 8.29 16.87 -11.78
N SER A 88 7.08 17.08 -11.26
CA SER A 88 6.22 18.20 -11.64
C SER A 88 6.90 19.55 -11.39
N LYS A 89 7.56 19.73 -10.24
CA LYS A 89 8.35 20.93 -9.94
C LYS A 89 9.49 21.14 -10.94
N ASP A 90 10.19 20.07 -11.33
CA ASP A 90 11.29 20.10 -12.30
C ASP A 90 10.81 20.51 -13.71
N MET A 91 9.50 20.44 -13.98
CA MET A 91 8.89 20.87 -15.24
C MET A 91 8.19 22.23 -15.15
N ARG A 92 8.12 22.85 -13.97
CA ARG A 92 7.47 24.17 -13.82
C ARG A 92 8.22 25.23 -14.60
N GLY A 93 7.48 25.97 -15.43
CA GLY A 93 8.05 27.00 -16.28
C GLY A 93 8.57 26.48 -17.62
N ARG A 94 8.52 25.16 -17.88
CA ARG A 94 8.74 24.61 -19.22
C ARG A 94 7.65 25.14 -20.16
N ALA A 95 8.06 25.76 -21.25
CA ALA A 95 7.13 26.18 -22.29
C ALA A 95 6.66 24.95 -23.06
N TRP A 96 5.35 24.68 -23.06
CA TRP A 96 4.73 23.58 -23.80
C TRP A 96 4.43 24.00 -25.24
N GLU A 97 5.43 24.57 -25.90
CA GLU A 97 5.30 25.06 -27.28
C GLU A 97 5.16 23.90 -28.27
N ARG A 98 4.35 24.13 -29.29
CA ARG A 98 4.10 23.19 -30.38
C ARG A 98 4.58 23.78 -31.70
N ASP A 99 5.09 22.94 -32.59
CA ASP A 99 5.43 23.31 -33.96
C ASP A 99 4.18 23.57 -34.82
N ALA A 100 4.40 23.89 -36.10
CA ALA A 100 3.30 24.16 -37.05
C ALA A 100 2.41 22.92 -37.28
N GLU A 101 2.94 21.73 -37.02
CA GLU A 101 2.27 20.44 -37.11
C GLU A 101 1.58 20.03 -35.79
N GLY A 102 1.64 20.88 -34.76
CA GLY A 102 1.01 20.64 -33.45
C GLY A 102 1.81 19.73 -32.51
N LYS A 103 3.06 19.38 -32.85
CA LYS A 103 3.92 18.52 -32.01
C LYS A 103 4.67 19.34 -30.98
N LEU A 104 4.74 18.83 -29.76
CA LEU A 104 5.55 19.41 -28.68
C LEU A 104 7.02 19.46 -29.08
N LEU A 105 7.63 20.63 -28.92
CA LEU A 105 9.05 20.85 -29.15
C LEU A 105 9.88 20.17 -28.04
N LYS A 106 11.03 19.61 -28.45
CA LYS A 106 12.04 19.04 -27.55
C LYS A 106 13.14 20.08 -27.32
N GLY A 107 13.48 20.32 -26.05
CA GLY A 107 14.62 21.14 -25.65
C GLY A 107 15.80 20.29 -25.19
N PRO A 108 17.02 20.86 -25.11
CA PRO A 108 18.21 20.15 -24.64
C PRO A 108 18.07 19.56 -23.23
N GLU A 109 17.26 20.19 -22.37
CA GLU A 109 17.01 19.67 -21.01
C GLU A 109 16.14 18.39 -21.02
N ASP A 110 15.32 18.18 -22.05
CA ASP A 110 14.46 17.00 -22.12
C ASP A 110 15.25 15.73 -22.50
N GLU A 111 16.37 15.90 -23.19
CA GLU A 111 17.32 14.83 -23.50
C GLU A 111 18.19 14.47 -22.30
N ARG A 112 18.32 15.38 -21.32
CA ARG A 112 19.17 15.23 -20.12
C ARG A 112 18.37 14.99 -18.83
N ALA A 113 17.08 14.69 -18.98
CA ALA A 113 16.17 14.41 -17.87
C ALA A 113 15.64 12.98 -18.01
N HIS A 114 16.01 12.13 -17.07
CA HIS A 114 15.71 10.70 -17.12
C HIS A 114 15.03 10.23 -15.85
N VAL A 115 14.18 9.22 -16.00
CA VAL A 115 13.67 8.41 -14.90
C VAL A 115 14.21 7.01 -15.06
N LEU A 116 14.86 6.49 -14.03
CA LEU A 116 15.17 5.08 -13.93
C LEU A 116 14.18 4.41 -12.98
N LEU A 117 13.72 3.23 -13.34
CA LEU A 117 12.94 2.37 -12.46
C LEU A 117 13.76 1.13 -12.14
N VAL A 118 14.07 0.93 -10.86
CA VAL A 118 14.92 -0.16 -10.38
C VAL A 118 14.11 -1.09 -9.50
N ASN A 119 14.08 -2.38 -9.82
CA ASN A 119 13.38 -3.39 -9.06
C ASN A 119 14.35 -4.31 -8.32
N MET A 120 14.05 -4.52 -7.04
CA MET A 120 14.67 -5.52 -6.19
C MET A 120 13.86 -6.83 -6.30
N GLY A 121 14.27 -7.73 -7.18
CA GLY A 121 13.46 -8.87 -7.65
C GLY A 121 12.98 -9.88 -6.59
N ASP A 122 13.64 -9.89 -5.41
CA ASP A 122 13.62 -10.98 -4.43
C ASP A 122 13.15 -10.56 -3.01
N LEU A 123 12.41 -9.47 -2.87
CA LEU A 123 11.96 -9.01 -1.54
C LEU A 123 11.15 -10.09 -0.79
N ASP A 124 10.22 -10.76 -1.47
CA ASP A 124 9.39 -11.82 -0.88
C ASP A 124 10.23 -13.01 -0.41
N ARG A 125 11.31 -13.33 -1.15
CA ARG A 125 12.26 -14.39 -0.77
C ARG A 125 12.99 -14.05 0.52
N LEU A 126 13.49 -12.83 0.66
CA LEU A 126 14.15 -12.40 1.90
C LEU A 126 13.18 -12.34 3.09
N ASN A 127 11.94 -11.92 2.84
CA ASN A 127 10.88 -11.89 3.86
C ASN A 127 10.42 -13.29 4.27
N ALA A 128 10.56 -14.30 3.41
CA ALA A 128 10.25 -15.68 3.77
C ALA A 128 11.34 -16.32 4.67
N VAL A 129 12.59 -15.82 4.61
CA VAL A 129 13.71 -16.35 5.40
C VAL A 129 13.76 -15.77 6.82
N SER A 130 13.19 -14.59 7.05
CA SER A 130 13.22 -13.91 8.36
C SER A 130 12.00 -13.02 8.58
N ASP A 131 11.79 -12.54 9.81
CA ASP A 131 10.73 -11.57 10.18
C ASP A 131 11.00 -10.17 9.61
N HIS A 132 10.93 -10.04 8.27
CA HIS A 132 11.13 -8.84 7.43
C HIS A 132 12.50 -8.13 7.52
N SER A 133 13.31 -8.41 8.54
CA SER A 133 14.60 -7.74 8.76
C SER A 133 15.59 -7.92 7.62
N LEU A 134 15.63 -9.11 6.99
CA LEU A 134 16.45 -9.34 5.78
C LEU A 134 15.91 -8.57 4.58
N GLY A 135 14.59 -8.48 4.43
CA GLY A 135 13.96 -7.68 3.37
C GLY A 135 14.34 -6.19 3.51
N ASP A 136 14.24 -5.64 4.72
CA ASP A 136 14.66 -4.27 5.02
C ASP A 136 16.16 -4.05 4.77
N ALA A 137 17.00 -5.02 5.11
CA ALA A 137 18.42 -4.99 4.81
C ALA A 137 18.68 -4.98 3.30
N GLY A 138 18.00 -5.86 2.54
CA GLY A 138 18.11 -5.92 1.10
C GLY A 138 17.67 -4.63 0.40
N LEU A 139 16.57 -4.02 0.86
CA LEU A 139 16.08 -2.74 0.34
C LEU A 139 17.08 -1.61 0.58
N ARG A 140 17.64 -1.53 1.79
CA ARG A 140 18.67 -0.55 2.14
C ARG A 140 19.92 -0.72 1.28
N ARG A 141 20.43 -1.95 1.15
CA ARG A 141 21.61 -2.25 0.33
C ARG A 141 21.34 -1.99 -1.16
N SER A 142 20.12 -2.19 -1.63
CA SER A 142 19.72 -1.85 -2.99
C SER A 142 19.77 -0.34 -3.22
N ALA A 143 19.24 0.47 -2.30
CA ALA A 143 19.34 1.93 -2.36
C ALA A 143 20.80 2.41 -2.36
N GLU A 144 21.65 1.79 -1.51
CA GLU A 144 23.10 2.08 -1.47
C GLU A 144 23.80 1.73 -2.78
N CYS A 145 23.50 0.58 -3.39
CA CYS A 145 24.06 0.17 -4.69
C CYS A 145 23.64 1.11 -5.82
N ILE A 146 22.36 1.54 -5.85
CA ILE A 146 21.85 2.53 -6.80
C ILE A 146 22.64 3.84 -6.65
N GLU A 147 22.76 4.34 -5.43
CA GLU A 147 23.45 5.61 -5.20
C GLU A 147 24.94 5.54 -5.53
N MET A 148 25.61 4.46 -5.13
CA MET A 148 27.02 4.21 -5.45
C MET A 148 27.24 4.22 -6.96
N SER A 149 26.39 3.51 -7.72
CA SER A 149 26.44 3.49 -9.19
C SER A 149 26.32 4.88 -9.79
N ILE A 150 25.37 5.71 -9.31
CA ILE A 150 25.20 7.09 -9.76
C ILE A 150 26.45 7.93 -9.47
N ARG A 151 26.94 7.88 -8.23
CA ARG A 151 28.11 8.68 -7.80
C ARG A 151 29.37 8.30 -8.56
N GLU A 152 29.61 7.02 -8.80
CA GLU A 152 30.79 6.57 -9.53
C GLU A 152 30.79 7.03 -10.99
N VAL A 153 29.64 7.01 -11.65
CA VAL A 153 29.52 7.48 -13.04
C VAL A 153 29.64 9.01 -13.09
N LEU A 154 28.87 9.73 -12.27
CA LEU A 154 28.78 11.18 -12.36
C LEU A 154 29.98 11.91 -11.78
N SER A 155 30.65 11.39 -10.74
CA SER A 155 31.83 12.06 -10.14
C SER A 155 33.02 12.19 -11.09
N GLY A 156 33.08 11.35 -12.15
CA GLY A 156 34.06 11.46 -13.22
C GLY A 156 33.84 12.66 -14.15
N ARG A 157 32.66 13.29 -14.11
CA ARG A 157 32.26 14.36 -15.02
C ARG A 157 32.57 15.75 -14.44
N PRO A 158 33.18 16.67 -15.21
CA PRO A 158 33.54 18.01 -14.73
C PRO A 158 32.38 18.82 -14.11
N GLU A 159 31.17 18.67 -14.65
CA GLU A 159 29.95 19.35 -14.25
C GLU A 159 29.45 18.95 -12.85
N PHE A 160 29.76 17.73 -12.40
CA PHE A 160 29.35 17.16 -11.12
C PHE A 160 30.50 17.00 -10.11
N LYS A 161 31.66 17.63 -10.36
CA LYS A 161 32.80 17.63 -9.40
C LYS A 161 32.47 18.27 -8.05
N ASP A 162 31.52 19.19 -8.05
CA ASP A 162 31.01 19.81 -6.84
C ASP A 162 29.94 18.91 -6.21
N GLU A 163 30.13 18.54 -4.93
CA GLU A 163 29.25 17.60 -4.22
C GLU A 163 27.80 18.09 -4.18
N ARG A 164 27.58 19.41 -4.13
CA ARG A 164 26.23 19.98 -4.16
C ARG A 164 25.59 19.81 -5.52
N ARG A 165 26.32 20.09 -6.61
CA ARG A 165 25.82 19.81 -7.98
C ARG A 165 25.53 18.33 -8.20
N LEU A 166 26.37 17.44 -7.68
CA LEU A 166 26.13 16.00 -7.74
C LEU A 166 24.85 15.63 -6.97
N ALA A 167 24.66 16.18 -5.77
CA ALA A 167 23.45 15.96 -4.98
C ALA A 167 22.18 16.52 -5.66
N ASP A 168 22.29 17.61 -6.42
CA ASP A 168 21.18 18.19 -7.18
C ASP A 168 20.87 17.39 -8.46
N ALA A 169 21.83 16.61 -8.99
CA ALA A 169 21.70 15.86 -10.24
C ALA A 169 20.78 14.64 -10.15
N TYR A 170 20.47 14.14 -8.95
CA TYR A 170 19.60 12.98 -8.82
C TYR A 170 18.80 12.95 -7.53
N ASP A 171 17.67 12.23 -7.52
CA ASP A 171 16.93 11.84 -6.32
C ASP A 171 16.48 10.38 -6.41
N ILE A 172 16.53 9.66 -5.29
CA ILE A 172 16.09 8.27 -5.18
C ILE A 172 14.80 8.22 -4.37
N TYR A 173 13.79 7.56 -4.92
CA TYR A 173 12.47 7.43 -4.33
C TYR A 173 12.13 5.96 -4.13
N ARG A 174 11.54 5.64 -2.98
CA ARG A 174 10.86 4.37 -2.78
C ARG A 174 9.50 4.42 -3.48
N TYR A 175 9.46 3.88 -4.70
CA TYR A 175 8.30 3.97 -5.58
C TYR A 175 7.22 2.93 -5.26
N SER A 176 7.63 1.68 -5.00
CA SER A 176 6.73 0.58 -4.67
C SER A 176 7.38 -0.37 -3.67
N GLY A 177 6.64 -1.40 -3.23
CA GLY A 177 7.10 -2.39 -2.26
C GLY A 177 8.53 -2.87 -2.49
N ASN A 178 8.95 -3.11 -3.74
CA ASN A 178 10.32 -3.48 -4.08
C ASN A 178 10.91 -2.66 -5.25
N ASP A 179 10.26 -1.56 -5.65
CA ASP A 179 10.74 -0.68 -6.71
C ASP A 179 11.28 0.65 -6.14
N PHE A 180 12.41 1.08 -6.67
CA PHE A 180 12.92 2.43 -6.56
C PHE A 180 12.72 3.18 -7.87
N ALA A 181 12.35 4.45 -7.80
CA ALA A 181 12.43 5.37 -8.93
C ALA A 181 13.59 6.33 -8.69
N VAL A 182 14.37 6.60 -9.73
CA VAL A 182 15.46 7.57 -9.68
C VAL A 182 15.16 8.67 -10.69
N SER A 183 15.12 9.91 -10.24
CA SER A 183 15.09 11.08 -11.12
C SER A 183 16.53 11.50 -11.39
N LEU A 184 16.95 11.61 -12.65
CA LEU A 184 18.24 12.16 -13.06
C LEU A 184 18.03 13.48 -13.82
N ARG A 185 18.80 14.50 -13.46
CA ARG A 185 18.69 15.87 -13.99
C ARG A 185 20.03 16.37 -14.51
N GLY A 186 20.03 16.83 -15.75
CA GLY A 186 21.23 17.34 -16.41
C GLY A 186 22.25 16.23 -16.71
N VAL A 187 21.82 14.97 -16.75
CA VAL A 187 22.66 13.80 -17.01
C VAL A 187 22.47 13.40 -18.45
N ASP A 188 23.54 13.16 -19.21
CA ASP A 188 23.44 12.75 -20.60
C ASP A 188 22.99 11.28 -20.75
N GLU A 189 22.45 10.94 -21.92
CA GLU A 189 21.92 9.60 -22.19
C GLU A 189 22.93 8.47 -21.93
N ASP A 190 24.18 8.63 -22.41
CA ASP A 190 25.26 7.66 -22.21
C ASP A 190 25.55 7.40 -20.72
N ASP A 191 25.53 8.45 -19.90
CA ASP A 191 25.74 8.34 -18.45
C ASP A 191 24.55 7.68 -17.76
N ALA A 192 23.32 8.03 -18.17
CA ALA A 192 22.12 7.40 -17.64
C ALA A 192 22.05 5.90 -17.97
N ASP A 193 22.47 5.51 -19.18
CA ASP A 193 22.55 4.12 -19.61
C ASP A 193 23.67 3.35 -18.90
N GLU A 194 24.82 3.98 -18.66
CA GLU A 194 25.90 3.38 -17.86
C GLU A 194 25.47 3.17 -16.40
N ILE A 195 24.76 4.13 -15.78
CA ILE A 195 24.20 3.98 -14.44
C ILE A 195 23.22 2.80 -14.41
N MET A 196 22.26 2.76 -15.34
CA MET A 196 21.30 1.66 -15.44
C MET A 196 22.01 0.31 -15.57
N ARG A 197 23.03 0.22 -16.42
CA ARG A 197 23.81 -1.01 -16.64
C ARG A 197 24.54 -1.45 -15.38
N ARG A 198 25.22 -0.55 -14.66
CA ARG A 198 25.92 -0.86 -13.41
C ARG A 198 24.98 -1.37 -12.34
N VAL A 199 23.86 -0.67 -12.13
CA VAL A 199 22.82 -1.09 -11.19
C VAL A 199 22.35 -2.50 -11.49
N SER A 200 22.19 -2.87 -12.76
CA SER A 200 21.75 -4.22 -13.12
C SER A 200 22.82 -5.32 -13.12
N MET A 201 24.11 -4.96 -13.12
CA MET A 201 25.20 -5.94 -13.09
C MET A 201 25.69 -6.26 -11.68
N GLU A 202 25.41 -5.42 -10.70
CA GLU A 202 25.88 -5.57 -9.32
C GLU A 202 24.80 -6.22 -8.46
N PRO A 203 24.81 -7.55 -8.27
CA PRO A 203 23.87 -8.18 -7.36
C PRO A 203 24.18 -7.75 -5.92
N VAL A 204 23.12 -7.58 -5.14
CA VAL A 204 23.21 -7.06 -3.78
C VAL A 204 23.31 -8.21 -2.77
N GLU A 205 24.47 -8.30 -2.13
CA GLU A 205 24.73 -9.28 -1.06
C GLU A 205 24.03 -8.88 0.24
N VAL A 206 23.18 -9.77 0.76
CA VAL A 206 22.50 -9.60 2.05
C VAL A 206 22.97 -10.71 2.99
N PRO A 207 23.73 -10.40 4.05
CA PRO A 207 24.19 -11.42 5.00
C PRO A 207 23.02 -12.23 5.57
N GLY A 208 23.07 -13.56 5.43
CA GLY A 208 21.99 -14.46 5.85
C GLY A 208 20.82 -14.56 4.87
N GLY A 209 20.84 -13.81 3.77
CA GLY A 209 19.82 -13.82 2.72
C GLY A 209 19.97 -14.93 1.68
N GLY A 210 21.02 -15.75 1.75
CA GLY A 210 21.27 -16.81 0.77
C GLY A 210 21.76 -16.24 -0.57
N ASP A 211 21.00 -16.46 -1.65
CA ASP A 211 21.33 -15.93 -2.97
C ASP A 211 21.40 -14.39 -2.96
N PRO A 212 22.32 -13.78 -3.72
CA PRO A 212 22.36 -12.34 -3.92
C PRO A 212 21.05 -11.84 -4.53
N VAL A 213 20.67 -10.61 -4.19
CA VAL A 213 19.45 -9.97 -4.66
C VAL A 213 19.72 -9.33 -6.03
N PRO A 214 18.99 -9.71 -7.09
CA PRO A 214 19.16 -9.06 -8.39
C PRO A 214 18.50 -7.68 -8.38
N LEU A 215 19.11 -6.76 -9.10
CA LEU A 215 18.54 -5.46 -9.42
C LEU A 215 18.26 -5.39 -10.92
N VAL A 216 17.03 -5.05 -11.27
CA VAL A 216 16.64 -4.83 -12.66
C VAL A 216 16.29 -3.37 -12.85
N ALA A 217 17.03 -2.67 -13.69
CA ALA A 217 16.83 -1.26 -13.97
C ALA A 217 16.32 -1.06 -15.40
N SER A 218 15.44 -0.08 -15.59
CA SER A 218 15.03 0.44 -16.89
C SER A 218 15.08 1.97 -16.87
N ARG A 219 15.12 2.59 -18.05
CA ARG A 219 15.18 4.05 -18.22
C ARG A 219 14.07 4.52 -19.16
N ALA A 220 13.54 5.70 -18.88
CA ALA A 220 12.80 6.52 -19.85
C ALA A 220 13.30 7.98 -19.74
N SER A 221 13.58 8.62 -20.88
CA SER A 221 13.88 10.05 -20.91
C SER A 221 12.61 10.88 -21.07
N ARG A 222 12.68 12.16 -20.72
CA ARG A 222 11.61 13.11 -21.00
C ARG A 222 11.41 13.29 -22.51
N SER A 223 12.49 13.23 -23.28
CA SER A 223 12.47 13.21 -24.75
C SER A 223 11.65 12.03 -25.32
N ASP A 224 11.74 10.84 -24.71
CA ASP A 224 10.95 9.65 -25.09
C ASP A 224 9.46 9.89 -24.82
N GLY A 225 9.15 10.39 -23.62
CA GLY A 225 7.77 10.73 -23.24
C GLY A 225 7.13 11.77 -24.17
N ILE A 226 7.87 12.81 -24.56
CA ILE A 226 7.41 13.79 -25.56
C ILE A 226 7.18 13.13 -26.92
N GLY A 227 8.06 12.21 -27.32
CA GLY A 227 7.89 11.41 -28.54
C GLY A 227 6.57 10.63 -28.55
N HIS A 228 6.22 9.99 -27.43
CA HIS A 228 4.96 9.28 -27.28
C HIS A 228 3.75 10.21 -27.33
N LEU A 229 3.80 11.36 -26.64
CA LEU A 229 2.71 12.34 -26.69
C LEU A 229 2.49 12.88 -28.10
N ASN A 230 3.57 13.12 -28.86
CA ASN A 230 3.49 13.57 -30.25
C ASN A 230 2.97 12.50 -31.23
N ALA A 231 2.92 11.24 -30.81
CA ALA A 231 2.35 10.14 -31.58
C ALA A 231 0.85 9.92 -31.30
N LEU A 232 0.27 10.65 -30.33
CA LEU A 232 -1.15 10.60 -30.02
C LEU A 232 -1.96 11.42 -31.04
N THR A 233 -3.17 10.95 -31.33
CA THR A 233 -4.14 11.67 -32.18
C THR A 233 -4.90 12.75 -31.42
N GLU A 234 -5.09 12.57 -30.11
CA GLU A 234 -5.72 13.51 -29.20
C GLU A 234 -4.66 14.02 -28.22
N THR A 235 -4.61 15.33 -28.03
CA THR A 235 -3.69 15.96 -27.08
C THR A 235 -4.18 15.81 -25.64
N PRO A 236 -3.28 15.85 -24.63
CA PRO A 236 -3.68 15.87 -23.24
C PRO A 236 -4.71 16.96 -22.92
N GLU A 237 -4.52 18.16 -23.48
CA GLU A 237 -5.41 19.29 -23.25
C GLU A 237 -6.83 19.06 -23.80
N GLU A 238 -6.95 18.47 -24.99
CA GLU A 238 -8.25 18.10 -25.58
C GLU A 238 -8.99 17.07 -24.72
N ALA A 239 -8.24 16.17 -24.07
CA ALA A 239 -8.76 15.21 -23.10
C ALA A 239 -9.02 15.81 -21.70
N GLY A 240 -8.82 17.12 -21.51
CA GLY A 240 -9.01 17.81 -20.22
C GLY A 240 -7.93 17.47 -19.18
N LEU A 241 -6.72 17.12 -19.62
CA LEU A 241 -5.58 16.76 -18.78
C LEU A 241 -4.42 17.77 -18.96
N SER A 242 -3.56 17.88 -17.95
CA SER A 242 -2.32 18.64 -18.09
C SER A 242 -1.26 17.79 -18.81
N THR A 243 -0.58 18.36 -19.80
CA THR A 243 0.50 17.68 -20.52
C THR A 243 1.60 17.20 -19.57
N GLU A 244 1.94 17.98 -18.55
CA GLU A 244 2.93 17.60 -17.53
C GLU A 244 2.58 16.28 -16.82
N MET A 245 1.34 16.13 -16.35
CA MET A 245 0.91 14.92 -15.65
C MET A 245 0.93 13.70 -16.59
N VAL A 246 0.46 13.88 -17.83
CA VAL A 246 0.45 12.79 -18.82
C VAL A 246 1.88 12.41 -19.19
N LEU A 247 2.80 13.38 -19.32
CA LEU A 247 4.22 13.12 -19.60
C LEU A 247 4.89 12.31 -18.50
N ILE A 248 4.70 12.68 -17.22
CA ILE A 248 5.25 11.94 -16.07
C ILE A 248 4.71 10.50 -16.06
N SER A 249 3.40 10.34 -16.25
CA SER A 249 2.76 9.03 -16.35
C SER A 249 3.31 8.20 -17.51
N THR A 250 3.56 8.83 -18.65
CA THR A 250 4.12 8.21 -19.85
C THR A 250 5.52 7.67 -19.60
N MET A 251 6.41 8.51 -19.05
CA MET A 251 7.79 8.12 -18.75
C MET A 251 7.83 6.95 -17.77
N LEU A 252 6.99 7.00 -16.73
CA LEU A 252 6.87 5.93 -15.76
C LEU A 252 6.35 4.63 -16.37
N GLU A 253 5.28 4.68 -17.17
CA GLU A 253 4.73 3.48 -17.80
C GLU A 253 5.72 2.87 -18.79
N GLN A 254 6.44 3.69 -19.57
CA GLN A 254 7.50 3.21 -20.45
C GLN A 254 8.60 2.49 -19.66
N ALA A 255 9.12 3.12 -18.60
CA ALA A 255 10.11 2.49 -17.73
C ALA A 255 9.55 1.19 -17.11
N GLN A 256 8.30 1.19 -16.64
CA GLN A 256 7.65 0.03 -16.04
C GLN A 256 7.52 -1.14 -17.01
N VAL A 257 7.06 -0.91 -18.24
CA VAL A 257 6.88 -1.98 -19.24
C VAL A 257 8.22 -2.65 -19.58
N VAL A 258 9.27 -1.86 -19.79
CA VAL A 258 10.62 -2.40 -20.02
C VAL A 258 11.12 -3.15 -18.79
N ASN A 259 10.85 -2.63 -17.59
CA ASN A 259 11.24 -3.28 -16.35
C ASN A 259 10.51 -4.62 -16.17
N ASP A 260 9.21 -4.69 -16.45
CA ASP A 260 8.41 -5.92 -16.33
C ASP A 260 8.95 -7.04 -17.24
N ALA A 261 9.36 -6.70 -18.47
CA ALA A 261 10.02 -7.64 -19.38
C ALA A 261 11.36 -8.10 -18.78
N ARG A 262 12.24 -7.16 -18.41
CA ARG A 262 13.56 -7.51 -17.86
C ARG A 262 13.48 -8.31 -16.54
N LYS A 263 12.50 -8.02 -15.67
CA LYS A 263 12.24 -8.78 -14.43
C LYS A 263 11.89 -10.22 -14.73
N THR A 264 11.03 -10.44 -15.72
CA THR A 264 10.61 -11.79 -16.12
C THR A 264 11.77 -12.55 -16.74
N GLU A 265 12.57 -11.87 -17.56
CA GLU A 265 13.75 -12.44 -18.22
C GLU A 265 14.85 -12.81 -17.21
N ASP A 266 15.17 -11.91 -16.27
CA ASP A 266 16.13 -12.16 -15.18
C ASP A 266 15.71 -13.38 -14.34
N ARG A 267 14.44 -13.43 -13.92
CA ARG A 267 13.91 -14.58 -13.17
C ARG A 267 13.98 -15.88 -13.97
N ALA A 268 13.67 -15.83 -15.26
CA ALA A 268 13.75 -16.99 -16.12
C ALA A 268 15.20 -17.50 -16.22
N ASN A 269 16.15 -16.60 -16.47
CA ASN A 269 17.58 -16.95 -16.57
C ASN A 269 18.15 -17.48 -15.24
N ARG A 270 17.84 -16.82 -14.12
CA ARG A 270 18.24 -17.31 -12.80
C ARG A 270 17.67 -18.69 -12.50
N MET A 271 16.40 -18.91 -12.85
CA MET A 271 15.79 -20.23 -12.66
C MET A 271 16.43 -21.29 -13.56
N ALA A 272 16.78 -20.94 -14.80
CA ALA A 272 17.54 -21.81 -15.68
C ALA A 272 18.91 -22.17 -15.06
N GLU A 273 19.63 -21.20 -14.48
CA GLU A 273 20.89 -21.49 -13.75
C GLU A 273 20.68 -22.49 -12.61
N LYS A 274 19.59 -22.36 -11.83
CA LYS A 274 19.28 -23.32 -10.77
C LYS A 274 18.99 -24.72 -11.31
N VAL A 275 18.30 -24.83 -12.44
CA VAL A 275 18.12 -26.12 -13.14
C VAL A 275 19.49 -26.72 -13.51
N LEU A 276 20.45 -25.92 -13.96
CA LEU A 276 21.80 -26.42 -14.27
C LEU A 276 22.55 -26.90 -13.03
N LEU A 277 22.42 -26.20 -11.91
CA LEU A 277 23.02 -26.64 -10.65
C LEU A 277 22.45 -27.98 -10.19
N VAL A 278 21.16 -28.25 -10.45
CA VAL A 278 20.54 -29.57 -10.19
C VAL A 278 21.16 -30.64 -11.10
N GLU A 279 21.33 -30.38 -12.40
CA GLU A 279 21.97 -31.32 -13.33
C GLU A 279 23.44 -31.62 -13.00
N GLU A 280 24.14 -30.64 -12.44
CA GLU A 280 25.53 -30.78 -12.00
C GLU A 280 25.66 -31.41 -10.61
N GLY A 281 24.55 -31.74 -9.95
CA GLY A 281 24.54 -32.28 -8.59
C GLY A 281 25.02 -31.28 -7.52
N LYS A 282 24.98 -29.98 -7.81
CA LYS A 282 25.38 -28.88 -6.91
C LYS A 282 24.22 -28.27 -6.13
N MET A 283 22.98 -28.60 -6.51
CA MET A 283 21.74 -28.21 -5.84
C MET A 283 20.80 -29.40 -5.88
N SER A 284 20.00 -29.60 -4.83
CA SER A 284 18.98 -30.66 -4.86
C SER A 284 17.77 -30.23 -5.71
N GLU A 285 17.10 -31.21 -6.31
CA GLU A 285 15.89 -30.96 -7.09
C GLU A 285 14.77 -30.34 -6.23
N ASP A 286 14.64 -30.78 -4.97
CA ASP A 286 13.64 -30.28 -4.04
C ASP A 286 13.88 -28.79 -3.68
N GLU A 287 15.14 -28.38 -3.52
CA GLU A 287 15.49 -26.97 -3.30
C GLU A 287 15.11 -26.10 -4.51
N ALA A 288 15.42 -26.53 -5.73
CA ALA A 288 15.08 -25.80 -6.94
C ALA A 288 13.56 -25.74 -7.17
N ARG A 289 12.86 -26.84 -6.93
CA ARG A 289 11.39 -26.91 -7.00
C ARG A 289 10.75 -25.96 -6.00
N LYS A 290 11.19 -25.98 -4.73
CA LYS A 290 10.70 -25.10 -3.68
C LYS A 290 10.91 -23.62 -4.04
N LEU A 291 12.10 -23.27 -4.56
CA LEU A 291 12.38 -21.91 -5.03
C LEU A 291 11.41 -21.49 -6.14
N TYR A 292 11.20 -22.35 -7.14
CA TYR A 292 10.27 -22.09 -8.24
C TYR A 292 8.84 -21.88 -7.72
N ASP A 293 8.31 -22.85 -6.98
CA ASP A 293 6.91 -22.86 -6.54
C ASP A 293 6.61 -21.72 -5.57
N SER A 294 7.53 -21.37 -4.67
CA SER A 294 7.34 -20.31 -3.69
C SER A 294 7.51 -18.91 -4.27
N PHE A 295 8.43 -18.69 -5.22
CA PHE A 295 8.86 -17.33 -5.58
C PHE A 295 8.74 -16.99 -7.07
N PHE A 296 8.86 -17.96 -7.99
CA PHE A 296 8.90 -17.67 -9.42
C PHE A 296 7.66 -18.13 -10.20
N LYS A 297 6.90 -19.09 -9.69
CA LYS A 297 5.72 -19.63 -10.37
C LYS A 297 4.70 -18.57 -10.74
N LYS A 298 4.48 -17.57 -9.87
CA LYS A 298 3.55 -16.47 -10.15
C LYS A 298 3.95 -15.64 -11.37
N SER A 299 5.25 -15.42 -11.60
CA SER A 299 5.74 -14.65 -12.75
C SER A 299 6.05 -15.51 -13.98
N LEU A 300 6.68 -16.67 -13.79
CA LEU A 300 7.13 -17.53 -14.88
C LEU A 300 6.06 -18.52 -15.34
N GLY A 301 5.17 -18.93 -14.43
CA GLY A 301 4.11 -19.90 -14.69
C GLY A 301 3.18 -19.47 -15.83
N GLY A 302 2.70 -18.22 -15.78
CA GLY A 302 1.89 -17.62 -16.83
C GLY A 302 2.70 -17.27 -18.08
N ALA A 303 3.88 -16.66 -17.90
CA ALA A 303 4.72 -16.20 -19.01
C ALA A 303 5.19 -17.35 -19.92
N PHE A 304 5.51 -18.50 -19.34
CA PHE A 304 6.00 -19.70 -20.05
C PHE A 304 4.94 -20.78 -20.20
N ARG A 305 3.66 -20.41 -20.11
CA ARG A 305 2.55 -21.33 -20.30
C ARG A 305 2.60 -21.98 -21.69
N PRO A 306 2.35 -23.31 -21.80
CA PRO A 306 2.19 -23.97 -23.09
C PRO A 306 1.08 -23.35 -23.94
N ALA A 307 1.29 -23.27 -25.25
CA ALA A 307 0.29 -22.73 -26.16
C ALA A 307 -1.01 -23.57 -26.09
N GLY A 308 -2.14 -22.90 -25.90
CA GLY A 308 -3.47 -23.55 -25.85
C GLY A 308 -3.87 -24.11 -24.49
N THR A 309 -3.08 -23.93 -23.44
CA THR A 309 -3.48 -24.30 -22.06
C THR A 309 -3.86 -23.07 -21.25
N MET A 310 -4.64 -23.28 -20.18
CA MET A 310 -4.92 -22.27 -19.15
C MET A 310 -4.08 -22.45 -17.89
N ASP A 311 -3.37 -23.58 -17.77
CA ASP A 311 -2.62 -23.93 -16.58
C ASP A 311 -1.20 -23.36 -16.62
N ASP A 312 -0.79 -22.72 -15.53
CA ASP A 312 0.58 -22.24 -15.35
C ASP A 312 1.60 -23.38 -15.44
N ILE A 313 2.75 -23.13 -16.06
CA ILE A 313 3.80 -24.13 -16.14
C ILE A 313 4.39 -24.41 -14.75
N GLY A 314 4.40 -25.68 -14.33
CA GLY A 314 5.06 -26.11 -13.10
C GLY A 314 6.57 -26.25 -13.27
N PHE A 315 7.30 -26.49 -12.17
CA PHE A 315 8.76 -26.64 -12.19
C PHE A 315 9.24 -27.69 -13.20
N GLU A 316 8.59 -28.86 -13.29
CA GLU A 316 8.95 -29.90 -14.28
C GLU A 316 8.81 -29.42 -15.73
N GLY A 317 7.70 -28.73 -16.03
CA GLY A 317 7.48 -28.19 -17.36
C GLY A 317 8.52 -27.14 -17.70
N PHE A 318 8.83 -26.25 -16.75
CA PHE A 318 9.83 -25.21 -16.92
C PHE A 318 11.22 -25.81 -17.13
N ARG A 319 11.61 -26.80 -16.32
CA ARG A 319 12.87 -27.54 -16.48
C ARG A 319 12.97 -28.23 -17.83
N ALA A 320 11.92 -28.91 -18.28
CA ALA A 320 11.87 -29.54 -19.59
C ALA A 320 12.09 -28.52 -20.71
N LEU A 321 11.45 -27.35 -20.61
CA LEU A 321 11.61 -26.25 -21.56
C LEU A 321 13.06 -25.71 -21.58
N VAL A 322 13.67 -25.46 -20.42
CA VAL A 322 15.08 -25.05 -20.32
C VAL A 322 15.98 -26.07 -21.01
N ASN A 323 15.76 -27.36 -20.76
CA ASN A 323 16.58 -28.44 -21.30
C ASN A 323 16.40 -28.62 -22.81
N GLU A 324 15.18 -28.43 -23.34
CA GLU A 324 14.90 -28.43 -24.77
C GLU A 324 15.59 -27.24 -25.47
N GLN A 325 15.48 -26.04 -24.88
CA GLN A 325 15.94 -24.80 -25.50
C GLN A 325 17.44 -24.52 -25.28
N ARG A 326 18.13 -25.20 -24.36
CA ARG A 326 19.58 -25.01 -24.22
C ARG A 326 20.38 -25.74 -25.32
N GLY A 327 19.86 -26.84 -25.86
CA GLY A 327 20.60 -27.71 -26.80
C GLY A 327 21.74 -28.49 -26.13
N SER A 328 22.47 -29.29 -26.91
CA SER A 328 23.65 -30.03 -26.43
C SER A 328 24.79 -29.07 -26.07
N ARG A 329 25.47 -29.33 -24.94
CA ARG A 329 26.50 -28.56 -24.20
C ARG A 329 27.61 -27.76 -24.94
N GLU A 330 27.64 -27.69 -26.26
CA GLU A 330 28.69 -27.01 -27.01
C GLU A 330 28.15 -25.76 -27.75
N VAL A 331 28.68 -24.59 -27.36
CA VAL A 331 28.87 -23.33 -28.12
C VAL A 331 28.26 -22.06 -27.46
N TYR A 332 29.16 -21.09 -27.26
CA TYR A 332 29.00 -19.69 -26.82
C TYR A 332 28.23 -18.81 -27.86
N LEU A 333 26.96 -19.11 -28.11
CA LEU A 333 26.01 -18.14 -28.70
C LEU A 333 24.94 -17.80 -27.65
N PRO A 334 24.16 -16.71 -27.79
CA PRO A 334 22.91 -16.60 -27.05
C PRO A 334 22.16 -17.90 -27.24
N THR A 335 21.99 -18.66 -26.16
CA THR A 335 21.32 -19.96 -26.23
C THR A 335 19.91 -19.73 -26.79
N ARG A 336 19.31 -20.72 -27.48
CA ARG A 336 17.89 -20.60 -27.87
C ARG A 336 17.02 -20.26 -26.65
N TRP A 337 17.43 -20.70 -25.46
CA TRP A 337 16.87 -20.26 -24.18
C TRP A 337 16.89 -18.74 -23.97
N THR A 338 18.00 -18.04 -24.21
CA THR A 338 18.07 -16.57 -24.05
C THR A 338 17.05 -15.87 -24.95
N HIS A 339 16.90 -16.34 -26.20
CA HIS A 339 15.89 -15.82 -27.10
C HIS A 339 14.46 -16.11 -26.62
N GLU A 340 14.16 -17.37 -26.26
CA GLU A 340 12.85 -17.78 -25.73
C GLU A 340 12.50 -16.98 -24.48
N ALA A 341 13.44 -16.83 -23.54
CA ALA A 341 13.24 -16.10 -22.30
C ALA A 341 12.93 -14.63 -22.58
N SER A 342 13.64 -14.00 -23.51
CA SER A 342 13.39 -12.62 -23.92
C SER A 342 12.00 -12.47 -24.57
N GLU A 343 11.66 -13.33 -25.53
CA GLU A 343 10.38 -13.27 -26.24
C GLU A 343 9.17 -13.47 -25.29
N ARG A 344 9.22 -14.49 -24.44
CA ARG A 344 8.17 -14.77 -23.44
C ARG A 344 8.02 -13.64 -22.42
N SER A 345 9.13 -13.01 -22.06
CA SER A 345 9.11 -11.89 -21.12
C SER A 345 8.49 -10.63 -21.72
N LEU A 346 8.71 -10.38 -23.01
CA LEU A 346 8.06 -9.29 -23.74
C LEU A 346 6.56 -9.52 -23.86
N ASP A 347 6.14 -10.75 -24.14
CA ASP A 347 4.73 -11.13 -24.18
C ASP A 347 4.06 -10.95 -22.81
N ALA A 348 4.71 -11.41 -21.73
CA ALA A 348 4.22 -11.20 -20.37
C ALA A 348 4.12 -9.71 -19.99
N ALA A 349 5.08 -8.88 -20.43
CA ALA A 349 5.03 -7.44 -20.21
C ALA A 349 3.89 -6.77 -21.01
N CYS A 350 3.61 -7.23 -22.24
CA CYS A 350 2.44 -6.81 -23.00
C CYS A 350 1.15 -7.12 -22.25
N ASP A 351 1.00 -8.35 -21.75
CA ASP A 351 -0.18 -8.79 -21.03
C ASP A 351 -0.38 -7.99 -19.74
N ALA A 352 0.69 -7.78 -18.97
CA ALA A 352 0.66 -6.96 -17.77
C ALA A 352 0.25 -5.50 -18.06
N LEU A 353 0.74 -4.92 -19.16
CA LEU A 353 0.33 -3.58 -19.60
C LEU A 353 -1.17 -3.54 -19.96
N HIS A 354 -1.68 -4.55 -20.68
CA HIS A 354 -3.10 -4.65 -21.00
C HIS A 354 -3.95 -4.74 -19.73
N GLU A 355 -3.58 -5.61 -18.78
CA GLU A 355 -4.30 -5.79 -17.52
C GLU A 355 -4.36 -4.50 -16.69
N ARG A 356 -3.25 -3.75 -16.60
CA ARG A 356 -3.20 -2.46 -15.90
C ARG A 356 -4.16 -1.43 -16.49
N ARG A 357 -4.45 -1.52 -17.79
CA ARG A 357 -5.10 -0.44 -18.54
C ARG A 357 -6.53 -0.73 -18.99
N VAL A 358 -7.14 -1.86 -18.63
CA VAL A 358 -8.60 -2.11 -18.81
C VAL A 358 -9.50 -1.01 -18.23
N LEU A 359 -8.95 -0.10 -17.40
CA LEU A 359 -9.64 0.97 -16.68
C LEU A 359 -9.16 2.40 -17.07
N GLY A 360 -8.33 2.53 -18.11
CA GLY A 360 -7.74 3.80 -18.52
C GLY A 360 -8.69 4.70 -19.32
N ARG A 361 -8.36 6.00 -19.41
CA ARG A 361 -9.04 6.91 -20.37
C ARG A 361 -8.62 6.53 -21.80
N SER A 362 -9.36 7.04 -22.81
CA SER A 362 -9.01 6.83 -24.24
C SER A 362 -7.54 7.16 -24.53
N ILE A 363 -7.04 8.26 -23.98
CA ILE A 363 -5.65 8.69 -24.13
C ILE A 363 -4.65 7.72 -23.47
N ASP A 364 -5.00 7.12 -22.33
CA ASP A 364 -4.14 6.13 -21.64
C ASP A 364 -3.98 4.86 -22.49
N HIS A 365 -5.06 4.43 -23.16
CA HIS A 365 -5.02 3.27 -24.07
C HIS A 365 -4.14 3.54 -25.30
N ALA A 366 -4.34 4.69 -25.94
CA ALA A 366 -3.54 5.09 -27.10
C ALA A 366 -2.05 5.20 -26.73
N LEU A 367 -1.76 5.78 -25.56
CA LEU A 367 -0.41 5.90 -25.04
C LEU A 367 0.21 4.53 -24.74
N ALA A 368 -0.51 3.64 -24.06
CA ALA A 368 -0.04 2.28 -23.80
C ALA A 368 0.27 1.52 -25.08
N ALA A 369 -0.57 1.65 -26.12
CA ALA A 369 -0.31 1.07 -27.42
C ALA A 369 0.99 1.60 -28.04
N LYS A 370 1.24 2.91 -27.95
CA LYS A 370 2.48 3.54 -28.45
C LYS A 370 3.71 3.17 -27.64
N ILE A 371 3.58 3.04 -26.32
CA ILE A 371 4.65 2.56 -25.47
C ILE A 371 4.98 1.11 -25.82
N ALA A 372 3.98 0.23 -25.95
CA ALA A 372 4.20 -1.16 -26.37
C ALA A 372 4.87 -1.22 -27.76
N GLU A 373 4.40 -0.44 -28.72
CA GLU A 373 4.96 -0.33 -30.06
C GLU A 373 6.41 0.17 -30.06
N THR A 374 6.84 1.00 -29.10
CA THR A 374 8.20 1.56 -29.13
C THR A 374 9.15 0.79 -28.23
N ALA A 375 8.71 0.48 -27.00
CA ALA A 375 9.51 -0.15 -25.96
C ALA A 375 9.72 -1.66 -26.22
N LEU A 376 8.80 -2.31 -26.94
CA LEU A 376 8.83 -3.76 -27.17
C LEU A 376 9.10 -4.14 -28.63
N SER A 377 9.15 -3.17 -29.55
CA SER A 377 9.37 -3.38 -30.99
C SER A 377 10.78 -3.77 -31.42
N PRO A 378 11.88 -3.54 -30.67
CA PRO A 378 13.20 -4.06 -31.07
C PRO A 378 13.27 -5.58 -31.25
N VAL A 379 12.22 -6.35 -30.91
CA VAL A 379 12.18 -7.82 -31.01
C VAL A 379 11.03 -8.38 -31.88
N ARG A 380 10.13 -7.57 -32.47
CA ARG A 380 9.04 -8.10 -33.31
C ARG A 380 9.18 -7.75 -34.78
N ILE A 381 9.63 -8.75 -35.55
CA ILE A 381 9.29 -8.88 -36.98
C ILE A 381 7.75 -9.02 -37.07
N ALA A 382 7.17 -8.18 -37.91
CA ALA A 382 5.79 -8.15 -38.38
C ALA A 382 5.04 -9.49 -38.24
N GLU A 383 3.97 -9.56 -37.42
CA GLU A 383 2.80 -10.42 -37.64
C GLU A 383 1.68 -10.30 -36.58
N ARG A 384 1.91 -9.65 -35.44
CA ARG A 384 0.83 -9.32 -34.49
C ARG A 384 0.53 -7.83 -34.48
N THR A 385 -0.39 -7.38 -35.33
CA THR A 385 -1.12 -6.13 -35.10
C THR A 385 -1.88 -6.32 -33.79
N VAL A 386 -1.41 -5.69 -32.71
CA VAL A 386 -2.14 -5.66 -31.45
C VAL A 386 -3.37 -4.78 -31.68
N GLU A 387 -4.51 -5.41 -31.99
CA GLU A 387 -5.79 -4.72 -32.07
C GLU A 387 -6.22 -4.33 -30.66
N PHE A 388 -5.78 -3.16 -30.20
CA PHE A 388 -6.48 -2.46 -29.13
C PHE A 388 -7.86 -2.13 -29.68
N GLY A 389 -8.89 -2.84 -29.19
CA GLY A 389 -10.26 -2.62 -29.62
C GLY A 389 -10.59 -1.12 -29.59
N SER A 390 -11.01 -0.59 -30.73
CA SER A 390 -11.45 0.81 -30.79
C SER A 390 -12.60 1.00 -29.79
N PRO A 391 -12.57 2.05 -28.94
CA PRO A 391 -13.72 2.35 -28.10
C PRO A 391 -14.93 2.52 -29.01
N SER A 392 -16.02 1.79 -28.74
CA SER A 392 -17.25 1.91 -29.52
C SER A 392 -17.69 3.37 -29.53
N SER A 393 -17.67 4.02 -30.69
CA SER A 393 -17.96 5.44 -30.89
C SER A 393 -19.44 5.82 -30.72
N SER A 394 -20.26 4.94 -30.16
CA SER A 394 -21.72 5.08 -30.07
C SER A 394 -22.23 5.14 -28.63
N ARG A 395 -21.81 6.14 -27.84
CA ARG A 395 -22.51 6.50 -26.58
C ARG A 395 -22.51 8.01 -26.35
N ARG A 396 -23.28 8.75 -27.16
CA ARG A 396 -23.89 10.02 -26.75
C ARG A 396 -25.24 9.70 -26.10
N GLY A 397 -25.23 9.44 -24.79
CA GLY A 397 -26.41 9.44 -23.94
C GLY A 397 -26.40 10.69 -23.07
N GLU A 398 -27.56 11.32 -22.92
CA GLU A 398 -27.78 12.62 -22.28
C GLU A 398 -27.24 12.71 -20.85
N GLU A 399 -26.73 13.90 -20.54
CA GLU A 399 -26.01 14.28 -19.34
C GLU A 399 -26.89 14.31 -18.08
N THR A 400 -26.58 13.46 -17.12
CA THR A 400 -26.71 13.81 -15.70
C THR A 400 -25.30 13.84 -15.11
N VAL A 401 -24.65 15.00 -15.24
CA VAL A 401 -23.37 15.27 -14.59
C VAL A 401 -23.64 15.38 -13.09
N ALA A 402 -23.39 14.32 -12.35
CA ALA A 402 -23.17 14.45 -10.92
C ALA A 402 -21.93 15.32 -10.74
N GLN A 403 -22.09 16.49 -10.10
CA GLN A 403 -21.00 17.41 -9.78
C GLN A 403 -19.82 16.62 -9.18
N GLU A 404 -18.62 16.83 -9.74
CA GLU A 404 -17.37 16.47 -9.07
C GLU A 404 -17.41 17.07 -7.66
N THR A 405 -17.61 16.22 -6.66
CA THR A 405 -17.39 16.62 -5.27
C THR A 405 -15.90 16.85 -5.13
N SER A 406 -15.48 18.12 -5.10
CA SER A 406 -14.08 18.47 -4.97
C SER A 406 -13.57 17.99 -3.60
N LEU A 407 -12.33 17.49 -3.58
CA LEU A 407 -11.64 17.05 -2.36
C LEU A 407 -11.40 18.19 -1.36
N ASP A 408 -11.58 19.42 -1.82
CA ASP A 408 -11.38 20.66 -1.08
C ASP A 408 -12.24 20.77 0.18
N GLY A 409 -13.32 19.99 0.27
CA GLY A 409 -14.25 19.98 1.40
C GLY A 409 -13.84 19.09 2.58
N THR A 410 -12.80 18.26 2.46
CA THR A 410 -12.36 17.43 3.61
C THR A 410 -11.57 18.28 4.59
N ARG A 411 -11.78 18.08 5.90
CA ARG A 411 -11.07 18.86 6.94
C ARG A 411 -9.55 18.73 6.89
N GLY A 412 -9.05 17.55 6.54
CA GLY A 412 -7.62 17.33 6.34
C GLY A 412 -7.06 18.23 5.24
N MET A 413 -7.79 18.36 4.12
CA MET A 413 -7.45 19.32 3.07
C MET A 413 -7.61 20.77 3.52
N MET A 414 -8.62 21.09 4.35
CA MET A 414 -8.73 22.42 4.96
C MET A 414 -7.55 22.75 5.88
N ALA A 415 -7.02 21.79 6.64
CA ALA A 415 -5.85 21.98 7.48
C ALA A 415 -4.60 22.32 6.62
N ILE A 416 -4.38 21.56 5.54
CA ILE A 416 -3.31 21.87 4.56
C ILE A 416 -3.49 23.28 3.99
N LYS A 417 -4.73 23.64 3.59
CA LYS A 417 -5.04 24.98 3.06
C LYS A 417 -4.84 26.08 4.08
N ALA A 418 -5.21 25.88 5.33
CA ALA A 418 -5.04 26.85 6.40
C ALA A 418 -3.55 27.15 6.63
N VAL A 419 -2.72 26.10 6.72
CA VAL A 419 -1.26 26.25 6.85
C VAL A 419 -0.67 26.88 5.57
N GLY A 420 -1.17 26.52 4.39
CA GLY A 420 -0.78 27.14 3.11
C GLY A 420 -1.11 28.63 3.04
N ALA A 421 -2.27 29.05 3.54
CA ALA A 421 -2.64 30.45 3.63
C ALA A 421 -1.75 31.21 4.61
N SER A 422 -1.35 30.60 5.74
CA SER A 422 -0.36 31.18 6.65
C SER A 422 1.02 31.33 6.00
N ARG A 423 1.46 30.35 5.20
CA ARG A 423 2.68 30.46 4.38
C ARG A 423 2.57 31.62 3.40
N ASP A 424 1.50 31.72 2.63
CA ASP A 424 1.34 32.76 1.61
C ASP A 424 1.31 34.17 2.24
N ALA A 425 0.66 34.30 3.39
CA ALA A 425 0.64 35.54 4.16
C ALA A 425 2.02 35.93 4.71
N ALA A 426 2.85 34.95 5.10
CA ALA A 426 4.23 35.20 5.55
C ALA A 426 5.16 35.53 4.39
N GLU A 427 5.06 34.81 3.26
CA GLU A 427 5.85 35.06 2.04
C GLU A 427 5.60 36.47 1.49
N ALA A 428 4.35 36.96 1.55
CA ALA A 428 4.01 38.33 1.17
C ALA A 428 4.75 39.41 1.99
N LYS A 429 5.21 39.08 3.20
CA LYS A 429 5.95 39.99 4.09
C LYS A 429 7.48 39.79 4.03
N ARG A 430 7.97 38.79 3.30
CA ARG A 430 9.38 38.36 3.30
C ARG A 430 10.40 39.50 3.09
N GLY A 431 10.04 40.52 2.30
CA GLY A 431 10.90 41.68 2.02
C GLY A 431 10.94 42.77 3.10
N ALA A 432 10.21 42.63 4.20
CA ALA A 432 10.08 43.67 5.23
C ALA A 432 11.26 43.72 6.23
N GLY A 433 12.00 42.62 6.38
CA GLY A 433 13.09 42.52 7.35
C GLY A 433 13.61 41.08 7.50
N ASP A 434 14.71 40.92 8.23
CA ASP A 434 15.32 39.60 8.48
C ASP A 434 14.41 38.68 9.30
N ARG A 435 13.60 39.26 10.19
CA ARG A 435 12.61 38.54 10.99
C ARG A 435 11.49 38.01 10.11
N GLU A 436 10.88 38.84 9.28
CA GLU A 436 9.80 38.44 8.39
C GLU A 436 10.27 37.40 7.37
N ALA A 437 11.51 37.50 6.88
CA ALA A 437 12.11 36.47 6.05
C ALA A 437 12.24 35.12 6.78
N ALA A 438 12.67 35.14 8.05
CA ALA A 438 12.74 33.93 8.86
C ALA A 438 11.33 33.38 9.20
N GLU A 439 10.34 34.24 9.45
CA GLU A 439 8.95 33.81 9.67
C GLU A 439 8.35 33.18 8.40
N ALA A 440 8.66 33.71 7.22
CA ALA A 440 8.28 33.12 5.93
C ALA A 440 8.89 31.72 5.73
N ASP A 441 10.19 31.57 5.97
CA ASP A 441 10.88 30.29 5.89
C ASP A 441 10.31 29.28 6.91
N LEU A 442 9.97 29.72 8.13
CA LEU A 442 9.33 28.88 9.15
C LEU A 442 7.94 28.42 8.70
N ALA A 443 7.14 29.31 8.13
CA ALA A 443 5.81 28.98 7.62
C ALA A 443 5.89 28.02 6.41
N GLN A 444 6.89 28.17 5.54
CA GLN A 444 7.16 27.26 4.44
C GLN A 444 7.46 25.84 4.93
N VAL A 445 8.39 25.68 5.87
CA VAL A 445 8.74 24.34 6.40
C VAL A 445 7.56 23.74 7.17
N ALA A 446 6.78 24.55 7.89
CA ALA A 446 5.56 24.07 8.56
C ALA A 446 4.52 23.53 7.56
N TYR A 447 4.34 24.22 6.42
CA TYR A 447 3.47 23.75 5.34
C TYR A 447 3.97 22.44 4.73
N GLU A 448 5.27 22.32 4.47
CA GLU A 448 5.87 21.10 3.93
C GLU A 448 5.71 19.91 4.87
N ILE A 449 5.89 20.11 6.18
CA ILE A 449 5.64 19.06 7.18
C ILE A 449 4.18 18.63 7.16
N GLU A 450 3.24 19.56 7.08
CA GLU A 450 1.81 19.22 7.09
C GLU A 450 1.42 18.42 5.83
N CYS A 451 1.92 18.81 4.66
CA CYS A 451 1.77 18.02 3.43
C CYS A 451 2.46 16.66 3.56
N ALA A 452 3.65 16.59 4.16
CA ALA A 452 4.40 15.35 4.31
C ALA A 452 3.76 14.39 5.32
N LYS A 453 2.88 14.87 6.22
CA LYS A 453 2.14 14.04 7.19
C LYS A 453 0.83 13.48 6.66
N ARG A 454 0.33 14.00 5.55
CA ARG A 454 -1.02 13.69 5.04
C ARG A 454 -0.96 13.03 3.67
N ASP A 455 -1.91 12.14 3.43
CA ASP A 455 -2.19 11.62 2.11
C ASP A 455 -2.82 12.74 1.27
N MET A 456 -2.13 13.24 0.25
CA MET A 456 -2.58 14.39 -0.54
C MET A 456 -3.87 14.14 -1.33
N ARG A 457 -4.24 12.87 -1.54
CA ARG A 457 -5.49 12.49 -2.22
C ARG A 457 -6.70 12.59 -1.31
N THR A 458 -6.55 12.41 -0.01
CA THR A 458 -7.67 12.37 0.95
C THR A 458 -7.60 13.42 2.05
N GLY A 459 -6.44 14.01 2.30
CA GLY A 459 -6.17 14.91 3.43
C GLY A 459 -6.06 14.19 4.78
N LEU A 460 -6.35 12.89 4.87
CA LEU A 460 -6.13 12.11 6.09
C LEU A 460 -4.65 11.97 6.39
N TYR A 461 -4.31 11.63 7.63
CA TYR A 461 -2.94 11.31 7.97
C TYR A 461 -2.48 10.04 7.25
N GLN A 462 -1.22 10.01 6.84
CA GLN A 462 -0.64 8.82 6.19
C GLN A 462 -0.26 7.75 7.21
N ARG A 463 0.00 6.52 6.74
CA ARG A 463 0.50 5.39 7.53
C ARG A 463 1.68 5.72 8.47
N GLY A 464 2.59 6.61 8.07
CA GLY A 464 3.69 7.04 8.94
C GLY A 464 3.23 7.77 10.22
N MET A 465 2.19 8.61 10.11
CA MET A 465 1.61 9.30 11.28
C MET A 465 0.89 8.31 12.19
N TYR A 466 0.19 7.33 11.63
CA TYR A 466 -0.47 6.26 12.36
C TYR A 466 0.47 5.56 13.38
N PHE A 467 1.63 5.08 12.93
CA PHE A 467 2.61 4.46 13.82
C PHE A 467 3.22 5.45 14.82
N ARG A 468 3.54 6.68 14.40
CA ARG A 468 4.10 7.69 15.33
C ARG A 468 3.12 8.07 16.44
N THR A 469 1.83 8.16 16.15
CA THR A 469 0.79 8.38 17.17
C THR A 469 0.77 7.23 18.18
N MET A 470 0.89 5.96 17.72
CA MET A 470 0.98 4.81 18.62
C MET A 470 2.25 4.82 19.48
N GLU A 471 3.41 5.01 18.85
CA GLU A 471 4.71 5.07 19.55
C GLU A 471 4.72 6.18 20.61
N SER A 472 4.12 7.33 20.30
CA SER A 472 4.04 8.47 21.23
C SER A 472 3.10 8.14 22.40
N ALA A 473 1.91 7.58 22.13
CA ALA A 473 0.99 7.17 23.19
C ALA A 473 1.60 6.10 24.11
N MET A 474 2.31 5.12 23.55
CA MET A 474 3.04 4.09 24.30
C MET A 474 4.13 4.71 25.18
N LYS A 475 4.94 5.62 24.62
CA LYS A 475 6.01 6.31 25.35
C LYS A 475 5.48 7.17 26.49
N GLU A 476 4.32 7.80 26.30
CA GLU A 476 3.63 8.61 27.30
C GLU A 476 2.81 7.78 28.31
N GLY A 477 2.72 6.46 28.12
CA GLY A 477 1.92 5.58 28.98
C GLY A 477 0.42 5.87 28.92
N LYS A 478 -0.07 6.40 27.80
CA LYS A 478 -1.49 6.71 27.61
C LYS A 478 -2.25 5.47 27.10
N PRO A 479 -3.52 5.28 27.51
CA PRO A 479 -4.39 4.31 26.87
C PRO A 479 -4.45 4.56 25.37
N LEU A 480 -4.39 3.50 24.59
CA LEU A 480 -4.37 3.55 23.13
C LEU A 480 -5.32 2.48 22.59
N ALA A 481 -6.18 2.86 21.68
CA ALA A 481 -6.91 1.93 20.84
C ALA A 481 -6.63 2.20 19.37
N THR A 482 -6.74 1.16 18.56
CA THR A 482 -6.85 1.28 17.11
C THR A 482 -8.10 0.59 16.60
N VAL A 483 -8.74 1.24 15.64
CA VAL A 483 -9.81 0.67 14.81
C VAL A 483 -9.22 0.56 13.41
N ALA A 484 -8.79 -0.64 13.03
CA ALA A 484 -8.40 -0.95 11.65
C ALA A 484 -9.67 -1.07 10.80
N ILE A 485 -9.64 -0.53 9.58
CA ILE A 485 -10.84 -0.38 8.74
C ILE A 485 -10.52 -0.78 7.30
N ASP A 486 -11.29 -1.70 6.74
CA ASP A 486 -11.26 -2.08 5.32
C ASP A 486 -12.59 -1.69 4.68
N MET A 487 -12.54 -0.78 3.70
CA MET A 487 -13.71 -0.37 2.93
C MET A 487 -14.02 -1.41 1.85
N ALA A 488 -15.20 -2.01 1.92
CA ALA A 488 -15.62 -2.99 0.94
C ALA A 488 -15.77 -2.38 -0.48
N PHE A 489 -15.60 -3.25 -1.48
CA PHE A 489 -16.03 -3.00 -2.86
C PHE A 489 -15.28 -1.91 -3.65
N LEU A 490 -14.10 -1.45 -3.21
CA LEU A 490 -13.34 -0.46 -4.00
C LEU A 490 -13.12 -0.90 -5.46
N LYS A 491 -12.69 -2.16 -5.67
CA LYS A 491 -12.54 -2.73 -7.02
C LYS A 491 -13.83 -2.76 -7.83
N TYR A 492 -14.97 -2.95 -7.18
CA TYR A 492 -16.27 -2.93 -7.86
C TYR A 492 -16.63 -1.50 -8.29
N PHE A 493 -16.43 -0.51 -7.41
CA PHE A 493 -16.60 0.89 -7.75
C PHE A 493 -15.67 1.30 -8.91
N ASP A 494 -14.39 0.92 -8.87
CA ASP A 494 -13.44 1.22 -9.94
C ASP A 494 -13.80 0.57 -11.28
N LYS A 495 -14.19 -0.70 -11.27
CA LYS A 495 -14.39 -1.48 -12.51
C LYS A 495 -15.77 -1.32 -13.13
N GLU A 496 -16.81 -1.24 -12.31
CA GLU A 496 -18.19 -1.21 -12.80
C GLU A 496 -18.78 0.21 -12.70
N GLY A 497 -18.34 1.02 -11.74
CA GLY A 497 -18.93 2.33 -11.44
C GLY A 497 -18.61 3.46 -12.41
N GLY A 498 -17.69 3.24 -13.35
CA GLY A 498 -17.26 4.26 -14.30
C GLY A 498 -16.15 5.16 -13.77
N VAL A 499 -15.70 6.10 -14.60
CA VAL A 499 -14.50 6.90 -14.35
C VAL A 499 -14.70 7.76 -13.08
N GLY A 500 -13.87 7.50 -12.06
CA GLY A 500 -13.88 8.25 -10.80
C GLY A 500 -14.85 7.73 -9.74
N ALA A 501 -15.57 6.63 -9.98
CA ALA A 501 -16.48 6.07 -8.97
C ALA A 501 -15.76 5.57 -7.72
N GLY A 502 -14.61 4.90 -7.86
CA GLY A 502 -13.78 4.53 -6.70
C GLY A 502 -13.17 5.73 -5.98
N ASP A 503 -12.78 6.78 -6.70
CA ASP A 503 -12.36 8.06 -6.10
C ASP A 503 -13.48 8.64 -5.25
N LEU A 504 -14.72 8.65 -5.77
CA LEU A 504 -15.89 9.12 -5.04
C LEU A 504 -16.19 8.27 -3.80
N ALA A 505 -16.05 6.94 -3.90
CA ALA A 505 -16.20 6.04 -2.77
C ALA A 505 -15.18 6.37 -1.67
N ILE A 506 -13.91 6.54 -2.02
CA ILE A 506 -12.84 6.95 -1.10
C ILE A 506 -13.14 8.32 -0.49
N LYS A 507 -13.60 9.30 -1.27
CA LYS A 507 -13.98 10.63 -0.77
C LYS A 507 -15.07 10.56 0.28
N LYS A 508 -16.12 9.78 0.01
CA LYS A 508 -17.21 9.55 0.96
C LYS A 508 -16.69 8.88 2.22
N ALA A 509 -15.83 7.86 2.09
CA ALA A 509 -15.27 7.16 3.24
C ALA A 509 -14.43 8.09 4.13
N VAL A 510 -13.60 8.93 3.52
CA VAL A 510 -12.82 9.95 4.22
C VAL A 510 -13.71 10.93 4.97
N SER A 511 -14.80 11.39 4.34
CA SER A 511 -15.76 12.27 5.02
C SER A 511 -16.39 11.62 6.24
N VAL A 512 -16.78 10.35 6.15
CA VAL A 512 -17.33 9.58 7.26
C VAL A 512 -16.31 9.49 8.41
N LEU A 513 -15.11 9.00 8.12
CA LEU A 513 -14.08 8.74 9.14
C LEU A 513 -13.55 10.03 9.77
N ALA A 514 -13.36 11.10 8.99
CA ALA A 514 -12.95 12.40 9.52
C ALA A 514 -14.03 13.01 10.44
N SER A 515 -15.31 12.87 10.08
CA SER A 515 -16.42 13.36 10.91
C SER A 515 -16.53 12.62 12.24
N VAL A 516 -16.34 11.29 12.23
CA VAL A 516 -16.29 10.48 13.44
C VAL A 516 -15.10 10.89 14.32
N ALA A 517 -13.89 10.97 13.74
CA ALA A 517 -12.69 11.36 14.49
C ALA A 517 -12.84 12.74 15.17
N GLU A 518 -13.42 13.71 14.46
CA GLU A 518 -13.75 15.01 15.03
C GLU A 518 -14.72 14.90 16.21
N THR A 519 -15.82 14.18 16.03
CA THR A 519 -16.92 14.10 17.01
C THR A 519 -16.43 13.57 18.36
N PHE A 520 -15.44 12.68 18.35
CA PHE A 520 -14.89 12.02 19.53
C PHE A 520 -13.59 12.66 20.06
N THR A 521 -12.96 13.57 19.33
CA THR A 521 -11.80 14.32 19.82
C THR A 521 -12.24 15.40 20.80
N LYS A 522 -12.15 15.11 22.11
CA LYS A 522 -12.62 15.98 23.19
C LYS A 522 -11.77 15.81 24.46
N GLY A 523 -11.34 16.93 25.05
CA GLY A 523 -10.61 16.93 26.32
C GLY A 523 -9.30 16.16 26.23
N VAL A 524 -9.21 15.05 26.98
CA VAL A 524 -8.03 14.17 27.00
C VAL A 524 -8.04 13.09 25.92
N ILE A 525 -9.17 12.94 25.20
CA ILE A 525 -9.33 11.94 24.15
C ILE A 525 -8.96 12.57 22.80
N ALA A 526 -7.98 12.00 22.12
CA ALA A 526 -7.60 12.38 20.77
C ALA A 526 -7.93 11.24 19.81
N VAL A 527 -8.75 11.52 18.78
CA VAL A 527 -9.07 10.56 17.73
C VAL A 527 -8.56 11.08 16.39
N GLU A 528 -7.70 10.30 15.74
CA GLU A 528 -7.11 10.67 14.44
C GLU A 528 -7.48 9.63 13.40
N ALA A 529 -7.85 10.09 12.20
CA ALA A 529 -8.13 9.25 11.05
C ALA A 529 -6.94 9.20 10.09
N HIS A 530 -6.61 7.98 9.67
CA HIS A 530 -5.45 7.67 8.85
C HIS A 530 -5.87 6.89 7.60
N ARG A 531 -5.16 7.09 6.50
CA ARG A 531 -5.21 6.25 5.30
C ARG A 531 -3.94 5.41 5.24
N LEU A 532 -4.09 4.09 5.27
CA LEU A 532 -2.96 3.16 5.26
C LEU A 532 -2.53 2.80 3.84
N GLY A 533 -3.50 2.69 2.92
CA GLY A 533 -3.28 2.47 1.50
C GLY A 533 -4.54 1.95 0.82
N GLY A 534 -4.77 2.26 -0.46
CA GLY A 534 -5.95 1.75 -1.18
C GLY A 534 -7.28 2.10 -0.48
N ASP A 535 -8.01 1.04 -0.09
CA ASP A 535 -9.26 0.96 0.68
C ASP A 535 -9.07 0.74 2.19
N GLU A 536 -7.83 0.71 2.68
CA GLU A 536 -7.47 0.51 4.08
C GLU A 536 -7.30 1.84 4.82
N PHE A 537 -8.02 1.98 5.93
CA PHE A 537 -8.01 3.13 6.82
C PHE A 537 -7.79 2.67 8.26
N ALA A 538 -7.51 3.63 9.15
CA ALA A 538 -7.53 3.37 10.58
C ALA A 538 -7.93 4.61 11.38
N LEU A 539 -8.50 4.37 12.56
CA LEU A 539 -8.57 5.39 13.61
C LEU A 539 -7.61 5.03 14.75
N THR A 540 -6.89 6.01 15.26
CA THR A 540 -6.17 5.90 16.55
C THR A 540 -6.93 6.67 17.61
N VAL A 541 -7.16 6.05 18.77
CA VAL A 541 -7.86 6.66 19.91
C VAL A 541 -6.89 6.69 21.08
N VAL A 542 -6.40 7.88 21.43
CA VAL A 542 -5.49 8.08 22.56
C VAL A 542 -6.27 8.63 23.74
N GLY A 543 -6.14 8.01 24.91
CA GLY A 543 -6.83 8.38 26.15
C GLY A 543 -8.27 7.91 26.27
N GLY A 544 -8.82 7.23 25.26
CA GLY A 544 -10.17 6.65 25.28
C GLY A 544 -10.23 5.26 25.95
N ASP A 545 -11.40 4.92 26.49
CA ASP A 545 -11.71 3.62 27.09
C ASP A 545 -12.48 2.69 26.11
N GLU A 546 -12.76 1.46 26.55
CA GLU A 546 -13.50 0.46 25.73
C GLU A 546 -14.87 0.97 25.29
N LYS A 547 -15.56 1.71 26.16
CA LYS A 547 -16.86 2.31 25.83
C LYS A 547 -16.72 3.35 24.72
N THR A 548 -15.73 4.24 24.82
CA THR A 548 -15.44 5.25 23.79
C THR A 548 -15.18 4.60 22.44
N VAL A 549 -14.42 3.51 22.41
CA VAL A 549 -14.08 2.79 21.17
C VAL A 549 -15.32 2.09 20.59
N LYS A 550 -16.19 1.51 21.43
CA LYS A 550 -17.49 0.98 21.00
C LYS A 550 -18.36 2.07 20.37
N ASP A 551 -18.48 3.22 21.04
CA ASP A 551 -19.27 4.36 20.55
C ASP A 551 -18.71 4.90 19.20
N ILE A 552 -17.39 4.89 19.02
CA ILE A 552 -16.73 5.25 17.75
C ILE A 552 -17.12 4.27 16.65
N ARG A 553 -17.05 2.96 16.89
CA ARG A 553 -17.39 1.93 15.90
C ARG A 553 -18.86 2.02 15.47
N ASP A 554 -19.75 2.25 16.44
CA ASP A 554 -21.18 2.45 16.17
C ASP A 554 -21.43 3.73 15.36
N ALA A 555 -20.69 4.80 15.66
CA ALA A 555 -20.74 6.04 14.88
C ALA A 555 -20.22 5.87 13.44
N ILE A 556 -19.17 5.07 13.21
CA ILE A 556 -18.70 4.75 11.84
C ILE A 556 -19.84 4.11 11.04
N LYS A 557 -20.49 3.07 11.60
CA LYS A 557 -21.58 2.36 10.92
C LYS A 557 -22.73 3.33 10.59
N LYS A 558 -23.19 4.09 11.57
CA LYS A 558 -24.28 5.07 11.39
C LYS A 558 -23.93 6.16 10.36
N THR A 559 -22.76 6.77 10.47
CA THR A 559 -22.36 7.85 9.55
C THR A 559 -22.12 7.33 8.14
N ALA A 560 -21.70 6.07 7.98
CA ALA A 560 -21.62 5.41 6.67
C ALA A 560 -23.00 5.19 6.03
N GLU A 561 -23.98 4.76 6.82
CA GLU A 561 -25.38 4.64 6.39
C GLU A 561 -25.95 6.01 5.95
N ASP A 562 -25.73 7.04 6.76
CA ASP A 562 -26.16 8.41 6.47
C ASP A 562 -25.51 8.99 5.20
N ALA A 563 -24.32 8.53 4.82
CA ALA A 563 -23.60 8.96 3.62
C ALA A 563 -24.21 8.43 2.30
N GLY A 564 -25.09 7.42 2.38
CA GLY A 564 -25.80 6.81 1.26
C GLY A 564 -24.92 6.14 0.20
N SER A 565 -25.54 5.64 -0.87
CA SER A 565 -24.86 4.89 -1.93
C SER A 565 -23.88 5.70 -2.78
N VAL A 566 -22.88 5.03 -3.36
CA VAL A 566 -21.98 5.62 -4.35
C VAL A 566 -22.68 5.63 -5.73
N PRO A 567 -23.04 6.80 -6.30
CA PRO A 567 -23.76 6.87 -7.57
C PRO A 567 -22.85 6.48 -8.75
N PRO A 568 -23.44 6.01 -9.88
CA PRO A 568 -22.68 5.71 -11.09
C PRO A 568 -22.01 6.98 -11.62
N GLN A 569 -20.83 6.81 -12.20
CA GLN A 569 -20.10 7.86 -12.91
C GLN A 569 -20.15 7.63 -14.42
N ARG A 570 -19.61 8.58 -15.18
CA ARG A 570 -19.52 8.48 -16.65
C ARG A 570 -18.77 7.20 -17.03
N GLY A 571 -19.39 6.38 -17.88
CA GLY A 571 -18.82 5.10 -18.32
C GLY A 571 -19.11 3.92 -17.39
N ALA A 572 -20.01 4.07 -16.42
CA ALA A 572 -20.50 2.94 -15.62
C ALA A 572 -21.06 1.82 -16.52
N THR A 573 -20.81 0.58 -16.13
CA THR A 573 -21.30 -0.60 -16.83
C THR A 573 -22.76 -0.88 -16.48
N GLU A 574 -23.45 -1.67 -17.30
CA GLU A 574 -24.81 -2.14 -16.99
C GLU A 574 -24.86 -3.04 -15.73
N ALA A 575 -23.72 -3.58 -15.31
CA ALA A 575 -23.60 -4.38 -14.10
C ALA A 575 -23.53 -3.52 -12.82
N TYR A 576 -23.30 -2.21 -12.93
CA TYR A 576 -23.19 -1.34 -11.77
C TYR A 576 -24.54 -1.04 -11.13
N ARG A 577 -24.57 -1.19 -9.81
CA ARG A 577 -25.65 -0.86 -8.90
C ARG A 577 -25.07 0.03 -7.80
N PRO A 578 -25.73 1.16 -7.48
CA PRO A 578 -25.28 2.03 -6.40
C PRO A 578 -25.30 1.30 -5.05
N GLU A 579 -24.13 1.05 -4.47
CA GLU A 579 -23.99 0.40 -3.17
C GLU A 579 -23.59 1.43 -2.08
N PRO A 580 -24.09 1.31 -0.84
CA PRO A 580 -23.59 2.08 0.29
C PRO A 580 -22.15 1.69 0.62
N LEU A 581 -21.44 2.60 1.30
CA LEU A 581 -20.15 2.26 1.88
C LEU A 581 -20.33 1.22 2.99
N GLN A 582 -19.51 0.19 2.96
CA GLN A 582 -19.45 -0.81 4.03
C GLN A 582 -18.04 -0.83 4.59
N PHE A 583 -17.93 -0.74 5.90
CA PHE A 583 -16.66 -0.77 6.62
C PHE A 583 -16.60 -2.04 7.44
N ASN A 584 -15.57 -2.85 7.19
CA ASN A 584 -15.18 -3.94 8.07
C ASN A 584 -14.16 -3.37 9.05
N THR A 585 -14.33 -3.67 10.33
CA THR A 585 -13.56 -3.08 11.42
C THR A 585 -12.87 -4.16 12.26
N GLY A 586 -11.70 -3.84 12.77
CA GLY A 586 -11.01 -4.66 13.73
C GLY A 586 -10.48 -3.77 14.83
N VAL A 587 -10.72 -4.16 16.08
CA VAL A 587 -10.44 -3.30 17.22
C VAL A 587 -9.37 -3.91 18.10
N ARG A 588 -8.38 -3.09 18.44
CA ARG A 588 -7.43 -3.43 19.52
C ARG A 588 -7.33 -2.29 20.51
N ILE A 589 -7.43 -2.62 21.80
CA ILE A 589 -7.33 -1.68 22.91
C ILE A 589 -6.17 -2.12 23.80
N MET A 590 -5.32 -1.17 24.17
CA MET A 590 -4.21 -1.33 25.08
C MET A 590 -4.35 -0.27 26.18
N PRO A 591 -4.74 -0.67 27.40
CA PRO A 591 -4.82 0.25 28.55
C PRO A 591 -3.47 0.88 28.87
N ASP A 592 -2.41 0.08 28.81
CA ASP A 592 -1.02 0.49 28.98
C ASP A 592 -0.08 -0.57 28.38
N GLN A 593 1.17 -0.18 28.16
CA GLN A 593 2.18 -1.02 27.51
C GLN A 593 2.53 -2.28 28.32
N GLU A 594 2.51 -2.22 29.66
CA GLU A 594 2.86 -3.34 30.53
C GLU A 594 1.77 -4.41 30.55
N THR A 595 0.51 -3.99 30.57
CA THR A 595 -0.64 -4.89 30.46
C THR A 595 -0.62 -5.64 29.13
N PHE A 596 -0.37 -4.93 28.01
CA PHE A 596 -0.29 -5.60 26.71
C PHE A 596 0.92 -6.52 26.58
N ARG A 597 2.08 -6.13 27.12
CA ARG A 597 3.26 -7.00 27.21
C ARG A 597 2.94 -8.31 27.93
N LYS A 598 2.29 -8.24 29.10
CA LYS A 598 1.89 -9.42 29.87
C LYS A 598 0.91 -10.31 29.12
N GLU A 599 -0.02 -9.71 28.38
CA GLU A 599 -0.95 -10.44 27.53
C GLU A 599 -0.20 -11.24 26.45
N LEU A 600 0.72 -10.60 25.71
CA LEU A 600 1.53 -11.29 24.70
C LEU A 600 2.40 -12.40 25.32
N GLN A 601 3.01 -12.15 26.48
CA GLN A 601 3.78 -13.16 27.20
C GLN A 601 2.94 -14.34 27.67
N ALA A 602 1.69 -14.10 28.08
CA ALA A 602 0.76 -15.16 28.46
C ALA A 602 0.31 -16.01 27.25
N MET A 603 0.51 -15.51 26.03
CA MET A 603 0.30 -16.23 24.77
C MET A 603 1.60 -16.88 24.25
N ASP A 604 2.71 -16.86 25.00
CA ASP A 604 4.03 -17.33 24.55
C ASP A 604 4.56 -16.60 23.30
N ILE A 605 4.14 -15.35 23.08
CA ILE A 605 4.62 -14.52 21.97
C ILE A 605 6.00 -13.95 22.35
N PRO A 606 7.05 -14.23 21.55
CA PRO A 606 8.39 -13.72 21.83
C PRO A 606 8.44 -12.21 21.65
N LEU A 607 9.10 -11.54 22.61
CA LEU A 607 9.38 -10.11 22.59
C LEU A 607 10.88 -9.87 22.70
N LYS A 608 11.37 -8.86 21.99
CA LYS A 608 12.72 -8.31 22.16
C LYS A 608 12.90 -7.78 23.58
N LYS A 609 14.17 -7.52 23.92
CA LYS A 609 14.58 -7.03 25.24
C LYS A 609 13.74 -5.83 25.68
N THR A 610 13.24 -5.91 26.91
CA THR A 610 12.37 -4.89 27.50
C THR A 610 13.01 -3.51 27.55
N GLY A 611 12.21 -2.48 27.23
CA GLY A 611 12.61 -1.07 27.22
C GLY A 611 13.47 -0.68 26.02
N THR A 612 13.60 -1.54 25.01
CA THR A 612 14.29 -1.21 23.76
C THR A 612 13.31 -0.70 22.70
N ARG A 613 13.80 0.09 21.74
CA ARG A 613 13.02 0.48 20.56
C ARG A 613 12.55 -0.74 19.77
N GLY A 614 13.34 -1.81 19.76
CA GLY A 614 12.97 -3.08 19.12
C GLY A 614 11.69 -3.66 19.72
N GLU A 615 11.55 -3.65 21.05
CA GLU A 615 10.33 -4.08 21.73
C GLU A 615 9.15 -3.14 21.41
N GLN A 616 9.35 -1.83 21.42
CA GLN A 616 8.27 -0.86 21.10
C GLN A 616 7.71 -1.07 19.69
N ASN A 617 8.59 -1.29 18.72
CA ASN A 617 8.21 -1.57 17.34
C ASN A 617 7.41 -2.90 17.25
N GLU A 618 7.84 -3.94 17.96
CA GLU A 618 7.12 -5.23 18.00
C GLU A 618 5.75 -5.10 18.65
N LEU A 619 5.65 -4.37 19.75
CA LEU A 619 4.37 -4.12 20.40
C LEU A 619 3.42 -3.36 19.45
N ALA A 620 3.89 -2.32 18.77
CA ALA A 620 3.08 -1.62 17.77
C ALA A 620 2.68 -2.54 16.61
N ASP A 621 3.59 -3.38 16.12
CA ASP A 621 3.30 -4.33 15.05
C ASP A 621 2.26 -5.38 15.47
N TYR A 622 2.43 -6.06 16.61
CA TYR A 622 1.44 -7.01 17.12
C TYR A 622 0.09 -6.35 17.40
N PHE A 623 0.10 -5.12 17.91
CA PHE A 623 -1.11 -4.35 18.17
C PHE A 623 -1.92 -4.13 16.87
N VAL A 624 -1.24 -3.76 15.79
CA VAL A 624 -1.85 -3.57 14.46
C VAL A 624 -2.25 -4.90 13.84
N ARG A 625 -1.38 -5.91 13.84
CA ARG A 625 -1.66 -7.25 13.29
C ARG A 625 -2.89 -7.87 13.92
N MET A 626 -3.06 -7.75 15.24
CA MET A 626 -4.26 -8.26 15.93
C MET A 626 -5.55 -7.55 15.52
N ALA A 627 -5.50 -6.26 15.22
CA ALA A 627 -6.66 -5.53 14.70
C ALA A 627 -6.95 -5.95 13.25
N ASP A 628 -5.92 -6.10 12.42
CA ASP A 628 -6.05 -6.53 11.02
C ASP A 628 -6.63 -7.94 10.88
N LYS A 629 -6.19 -8.89 11.72
CA LYS A 629 -6.80 -10.24 11.76
C LYS A 629 -8.28 -10.20 12.12
N GLU A 630 -8.70 -9.25 12.96
CA GLU A 630 -10.11 -9.08 13.32
C GLU A 630 -10.92 -8.52 12.14
N VAL A 631 -10.35 -7.57 11.37
CA VAL A 631 -10.94 -7.07 10.11
C VAL A 631 -11.22 -8.22 9.15
N GLU A 632 -10.28 -9.15 8.98
CA GLU A 632 -10.46 -10.29 8.06
C GLU A 632 -11.62 -11.22 8.48
N ILE A 633 -11.86 -11.39 9.78
CA ILE A 633 -13.03 -12.13 10.29
C ILE A 633 -14.32 -11.36 9.99
N GLU A 634 -14.40 -10.07 10.36
CA GLU A 634 -15.60 -9.25 10.12
C GLU A 634 -15.91 -9.15 8.63
N LYS A 635 -14.88 -9.04 7.78
CA LYS A 635 -14.98 -8.98 6.32
C LYS A 635 -15.57 -10.26 5.74
N ALA A 636 -15.12 -11.43 6.17
CA ALA A 636 -15.67 -12.71 5.71
C ALA A 636 -17.13 -12.89 6.14
N VAL A 637 -17.42 -12.62 7.43
CA VAL A 637 -18.79 -12.71 7.98
C VAL A 637 -19.74 -11.77 7.26
N SER A 638 -19.38 -10.50 7.15
CA SER A 638 -20.20 -9.47 6.50
C SER A 638 -20.43 -9.80 5.03
N ARG A 639 -19.43 -10.34 4.34
CA ARG A 639 -19.57 -10.64 2.92
C ARG A 639 -20.45 -11.85 2.63
N ILE A 640 -20.35 -12.89 3.46
CA ILE A 640 -21.25 -14.04 3.36
C ILE A 640 -22.67 -13.64 3.73
N ALA A 641 -22.85 -12.83 4.79
CA ALA A 641 -24.17 -12.33 5.18
C ALA A 641 -24.84 -11.52 4.05
N LEU A 642 -24.08 -10.64 3.40
CA LEU A 642 -24.57 -9.87 2.25
C LEU A 642 -24.98 -10.78 1.08
N LEU A 643 -24.16 -11.79 0.77
CA LEU A 643 -24.46 -12.73 -0.30
C LEU A 643 -25.70 -13.59 -0.01
N VAL A 644 -25.85 -14.08 1.22
CA VAL A 644 -27.04 -14.81 1.68
C VAL A 644 -28.29 -13.93 1.55
N GLY A 645 -28.21 -12.67 1.99
CA GLY A 645 -29.28 -11.70 1.83
C GLY A 645 -29.66 -11.51 0.37
N GLN A 646 -28.68 -11.28 -0.51
CA GLN A 646 -28.92 -11.07 -1.93
C GLN A 646 -29.52 -12.31 -2.63
N LEU A 647 -29.04 -13.52 -2.29
CA LEU A 647 -29.58 -14.77 -2.81
C LEU A 647 -31.04 -14.95 -2.40
N ASN A 648 -31.38 -14.64 -1.15
CA ASN A 648 -32.76 -14.69 -0.67
C ASN A 648 -33.67 -13.74 -1.46
N GLU A 649 -33.21 -12.53 -1.76
CA GLU A 649 -33.96 -11.54 -2.53
C GLU A 649 -34.24 -11.99 -3.98
N VAL A 650 -33.30 -12.69 -4.61
CA VAL A 650 -33.42 -13.12 -6.01
C VAL A 650 -34.00 -14.53 -6.18
N GLY A 651 -34.62 -15.09 -5.13
CA GLY A 651 -35.27 -16.40 -5.19
C GLY A 651 -34.26 -17.56 -5.30
N ASN A 652 -33.10 -17.41 -4.66
CA ASN A 652 -32.04 -18.42 -4.58
C ASN A 652 -31.35 -18.75 -5.91
N ASP A 653 -31.38 -17.82 -6.88
CA ASP A 653 -30.70 -17.94 -8.18
C ASP A 653 -29.25 -17.40 -8.13
N PRO A 654 -28.23 -18.28 -8.12
CA PRO A 654 -26.83 -17.86 -8.12
C PRO A 654 -26.36 -17.32 -9.47
N THR A 655 -27.14 -17.51 -10.53
CA THR A 655 -26.84 -17.01 -11.88
C THR A 655 -27.31 -15.58 -12.08
N HIS A 656 -28.11 -15.05 -11.14
CA HIS A 656 -28.60 -13.68 -11.18
C HIS A 656 -27.42 -12.69 -11.30
N PRO A 657 -27.47 -11.70 -12.22
CA PRO A 657 -26.34 -10.81 -12.51
C PRO A 657 -25.74 -10.14 -11.26
N ASN A 658 -26.58 -9.67 -10.34
CA ASN A 658 -26.11 -9.03 -9.09
C ASN A 658 -25.33 -10.00 -8.19
N VAL A 659 -25.80 -11.25 -8.08
CA VAL A 659 -25.12 -12.28 -7.28
C VAL A 659 -23.77 -12.64 -7.89
N LYS A 660 -23.73 -12.80 -9.22
CA LYS A 660 -22.48 -13.07 -9.96
C LYS A 660 -21.46 -11.95 -9.79
N THR A 661 -21.90 -10.70 -9.89
CA THR A 661 -21.05 -9.52 -9.65
C THR A 661 -20.56 -9.50 -8.20
N LEU A 662 -21.44 -9.72 -7.23
CA LEU A 662 -21.09 -9.78 -5.83
C LEU A 662 -20.04 -10.86 -5.54
N LEU A 663 -20.22 -12.08 -6.07
CA LEU A 663 -19.24 -13.18 -5.97
C LEU A 663 -17.88 -12.79 -6.54
N LYS A 664 -17.85 -12.27 -7.78
CA LYS A 664 -16.63 -11.81 -8.46
C LYS A 664 -15.84 -10.81 -7.61
N TYR A 665 -16.51 -9.84 -6.99
CA TYR A 665 -15.87 -8.80 -6.17
C TYR A 665 -15.73 -9.16 -4.69
N SER A 666 -16.12 -10.37 -4.31
CA SER A 666 -16.03 -10.91 -2.96
C SER A 666 -15.06 -12.08 -2.84
N SER A 667 -14.64 -12.67 -3.96
CA SER A 667 -13.86 -13.91 -4.04
C SER A 667 -12.74 -13.98 -2.99
N LYS A 668 -11.91 -12.94 -2.85
CA LYS A 668 -10.84 -12.89 -1.82
C LYS A 668 -11.37 -12.93 -0.38
N ALA A 669 -12.44 -12.18 -0.08
CA ALA A 669 -13.05 -12.13 1.25
C ALA A 669 -13.79 -13.43 1.63
N ILE A 670 -14.15 -14.25 0.63
CA ILE A 670 -14.82 -15.55 0.82
C ILE A 670 -13.90 -16.72 0.50
N PHE A 671 -12.59 -16.53 0.69
CA PHE A 671 -11.57 -17.58 0.62
C PHE A 671 -11.37 -18.21 -0.77
N GLY A 672 -11.82 -17.53 -1.84
CA GLY A 672 -11.71 -18.01 -3.22
C GLY A 672 -12.60 -19.20 -3.56
N ASP A 673 -13.48 -19.62 -2.65
CA ASP A 673 -14.33 -20.81 -2.80
C ASP A 673 -15.79 -20.41 -3.04
N GLU A 674 -16.03 -19.77 -4.18
CA GLU A 674 -17.34 -19.28 -4.59
C GLU A 674 -18.38 -20.41 -4.59
N ALA A 675 -18.00 -21.62 -5.00
CA ALA A 675 -18.90 -22.75 -5.10
C ALA A 675 -19.39 -23.24 -3.72
N SER A 676 -18.50 -23.40 -2.74
CA SER A 676 -18.93 -23.80 -1.39
C SER A 676 -19.76 -22.73 -0.72
N VAL A 677 -19.41 -21.45 -0.93
CA VAL A 677 -20.13 -20.32 -0.36
C VAL A 677 -21.55 -20.22 -0.95
N VAL A 678 -21.69 -20.40 -2.27
CA VAL A 678 -23.01 -20.46 -2.92
C VAL A 678 -23.82 -21.63 -2.37
N ARG A 679 -23.25 -22.85 -2.29
CA ARG A 679 -23.98 -24.01 -1.73
C ARG A 679 -24.42 -23.77 -0.29
N PHE A 680 -23.55 -23.19 0.53
CA PHE A 680 -23.87 -22.80 1.90
C PHE A 680 -25.04 -21.82 1.92
N ALA A 681 -24.94 -20.74 1.13
CA ALA A 681 -25.95 -19.71 1.10
C ALA A 681 -27.30 -20.24 0.60
N GLN A 682 -27.30 -21.06 -0.45
CA GLN A 682 -28.54 -21.64 -0.99
C GLN A 682 -29.25 -22.55 0.01
N ARG A 683 -28.49 -23.37 0.75
CA ARG A 683 -29.03 -24.20 1.84
C ARG A 683 -29.57 -23.32 2.97
N ALA A 684 -28.79 -22.35 3.41
CA ALA A 684 -29.15 -21.45 4.49
C ALA A 684 -30.44 -20.66 4.17
N THR A 685 -30.60 -20.17 2.93
CA THR A 685 -31.83 -19.49 2.51
C THR A 685 -33.06 -20.39 2.42
N ALA A 686 -32.88 -21.70 2.19
CA ALA A 686 -34.00 -22.65 2.11
C ALA A 686 -34.53 -23.04 3.49
N GLU A 687 -33.70 -22.96 4.53
CA GLU A 687 -33.99 -23.48 5.87
C GLU A 687 -34.37 -22.39 6.89
N ALA A 688 -34.01 -21.13 6.66
CA ALA A 688 -34.10 -20.09 7.69
C ALA A 688 -35.25 -19.09 7.53
N GLU A 689 -35.78 -18.62 8.67
CA GLU A 689 -36.74 -17.52 8.78
C GLU A 689 -36.08 -16.11 8.70
N GLY A 690 -34.95 -16.00 8.01
CA GLY A 690 -34.25 -14.73 7.76
C GLY A 690 -32.79 -14.68 8.24
N LEU A 691 -32.08 -13.63 7.84
CA LEU A 691 -30.62 -13.49 8.01
C LEU A 691 -30.18 -13.52 9.47
N SER A 692 -30.96 -12.96 10.39
CA SER A 692 -30.62 -12.93 11.81
C SER A 692 -30.55 -14.32 12.45
N ALA A 693 -31.33 -15.28 11.96
CA ALA A 693 -31.29 -16.66 12.44
C ALA A 693 -30.05 -17.43 11.94
N LEU A 694 -29.43 -16.94 10.86
CA LEU A 694 -28.30 -17.59 10.18
C LEU A 694 -26.93 -17.11 10.65
N MET A 695 -26.84 -16.01 11.41
CA MET A 695 -25.56 -15.42 11.78
C MET A 695 -24.64 -16.42 12.51
N GLY A 696 -25.18 -17.25 13.40
CA GLY A 696 -24.41 -18.32 14.06
C GLY A 696 -23.79 -19.32 13.08
N GLU A 697 -24.55 -19.73 12.07
CA GLU A 697 -24.06 -20.65 11.02
C GLU A 697 -23.03 -19.98 10.10
N ILE A 698 -23.21 -18.71 9.78
CA ILE A 698 -22.22 -17.93 9.03
C ILE A 698 -20.89 -17.88 9.79
N HIS A 699 -20.92 -17.62 11.10
CA HIS A 699 -19.71 -17.63 11.92
C HIS A 699 -19.03 -19.00 11.95
N ARG A 700 -19.81 -20.08 12.04
CA ARG A 700 -19.30 -21.46 11.97
C ARG A 700 -18.61 -21.73 10.64
N PHE A 701 -19.28 -21.41 9.53
CA PHE A 701 -18.75 -21.58 8.18
C PHE A 701 -17.47 -20.76 7.96
N VAL A 702 -17.42 -19.50 8.42
CA VAL A 702 -16.22 -18.66 8.36
C VAL A 702 -15.07 -19.29 9.14
N LYS A 703 -15.34 -19.77 10.37
CA LYS A 703 -14.33 -20.48 11.17
C LYS A 703 -13.75 -21.67 10.39
N GLU A 704 -14.61 -22.52 9.83
CA GLU A 704 -14.18 -23.72 9.08
C GLU A 704 -13.30 -23.35 7.88
N ARG A 705 -13.68 -22.32 7.11
CA ARG A 705 -12.90 -21.86 5.96
C ARG A 705 -11.56 -21.26 6.36
N ILE A 706 -11.50 -20.53 7.47
CA ILE A 706 -10.25 -20.03 8.04
C ILE A 706 -9.34 -21.20 8.42
N ASP A 707 -9.87 -22.19 9.15
CA ASP A 707 -9.11 -23.36 9.57
C ASP A 707 -8.59 -24.15 8.35
N GLU A 708 -9.44 -24.40 7.34
CA GLU A 708 -9.06 -25.06 6.09
C GLU A 708 -7.97 -24.29 5.32
N ARG A 709 -8.04 -22.96 5.27
CA ARG A 709 -7.03 -22.12 4.63
C ARG A 709 -5.70 -22.25 5.37
N ASN A 710 -5.73 -22.22 6.68
CA ASN A 710 -4.53 -22.20 7.50
C ASN A 710 -3.84 -23.58 7.53
N LEU A 711 -4.59 -24.68 7.47
CA LEU A 711 -4.07 -26.05 7.35
C LEU A 711 -3.31 -26.31 6.02
N LYS A 712 -3.45 -25.44 5.01
CA LYS A 712 -2.67 -25.53 3.77
C LYS A 712 -1.26 -24.97 3.90
N ASN A 713 -0.93 -24.35 5.03
CA ASN A 713 0.40 -23.82 5.29
C ASN A 713 1.11 -24.77 6.27
N ASP A 714 2.13 -25.49 5.77
CA ASP A 714 2.81 -26.60 6.44
C ASP A 714 3.38 -26.23 7.83
N ASP A 715 3.72 -24.96 8.05
CA ASP A 715 4.29 -24.46 9.31
C ASP A 715 3.28 -23.73 10.20
N TYR A 716 2.01 -23.62 9.79
CA TYR A 716 1.01 -22.82 10.51
C TYR A 716 0.79 -23.30 11.94
N GLU A 717 0.74 -24.62 12.16
CA GLU A 717 0.46 -25.18 13.49
C GLU A 717 1.48 -24.75 14.56
N THR A 718 2.71 -24.48 14.14
CA THR A 718 3.81 -24.00 15.00
C THR A 718 4.10 -22.51 14.84
N SER A 719 3.36 -21.82 13.98
CA SER A 719 3.62 -20.42 13.65
C SER A 719 3.10 -19.47 14.73
N LEU A 720 3.77 -18.33 14.86
CA LEU A 720 3.30 -17.21 15.65
C LEU A 720 1.93 -16.68 15.19
N ASP A 721 1.68 -16.77 13.89
CA ASP A 721 0.43 -16.33 13.26
C ASP A 721 -0.77 -17.13 13.79
N ARG A 722 -0.61 -18.43 14.05
CA ARG A 722 -1.66 -19.24 14.69
C ARG A 722 -2.02 -18.72 16.07
N VAL A 723 -1.03 -18.48 16.91
CA VAL A 723 -1.23 -18.01 18.29
C VAL A 723 -1.98 -16.68 18.29
N LEU A 724 -1.54 -15.74 17.45
CA LEU A 724 -2.18 -14.44 17.28
C LEU A 724 -3.63 -14.58 16.76
N GLU A 725 -3.85 -15.42 15.76
CA GLU A 725 -5.15 -15.61 15.15
C GLU A 725 -6.16 -16.27 16.09
N ASP A 726 -5.76 -17.29 16.85
CA ASP A 726 -6.61 -17.94 17.85
C ASP A 726 -7.00 -16.94 18.97
N ALA A 727 -6.03 -16.17 19.47
CA ALA A 727 -6.30 -15.12 20.45
C ALA A 727 -7.28 -14.06 19.93
N VAL A 728 -7.10 -13.61 18.69
CA VAL A 728 -8.00 -12.64 18.05
C VAL A 728 -9.40 -13.22 17.87
N ARG A 729 -9.54 -14.47 17.43
CA ARG A 729 -10.84 -15.13 17.25
C ARG A 729 -11.59 -15.30 18.57
N ILE A 730 -10.89 -15.72 19.62
CA ILE A 730 -11.46 -15.82 20.97
C ILE A 730 -12.00 -14.46 21.41
N ARG A 731 -11.18 -13.41 21.31
CA ARG A 731 -11.58 -12.03 21.68
C ARG A 731 -12.75 -11.53 20.84
N TYR A 732 -12.71 -11.76 19.54
CA TYR A 732 -13.78 -11.38 18.61
C TYR A 732 -15.12 -11.98 19.03
N TYR A 733 -15.14 -13.29 19.30
CA TYR A 733 -16.36 -13.97 19.77
C TYR A 733 -16.79 -13.49 21.15
N GLU A 734 -15.87 -13.25 22.09
CA GLU A 734 -16.19 -12.68 23.40
C GLU A 734 -16.85 -11.29 23.30
N SER A 735 -16.30 -10.41 22.44
CA SER A 735 -16.90 -9.10 22.19
C SER A 735 -18.31 -9.25 21.61
N ARG A 736 -18.48 -10.13 20.62
CA ARG A 736 -19.77 -10.36 19.98
C ARG A 736 -20.80 -10.98 20.92
N ILE A 737 -20.39 -11.91 21.79
CA ILE A 737 -21.24 -12.49 22.83
C ILE A 737 -21.75 -11.39 23.77
N ARG A 738 -20.87 -10.51 24.26
CA ARG A 738 -21.25 -9.37 25.12
C ARG A 738 -22.26 -8.44 24.43
N GLU A 739 -22.05 -8.13 23.14
CA GLU A 739 -23.00 -7.34 22.35
C GLU A 739 -24.37 -8.01 22.21
N LEU A 740 -24.39 -9.33 22.00
CA LEU A 740 -25.64 -10.09 21.89
C LEU A 740 -26.37 -10.14 23.25
N GLU A 741 -25.64 -10.29 24.35
CA GLU A 741 -26.21 -10.22 25.71
C GLU A 741 -26.86 -8.87 25.99
N ASP A 742 -26.16 -7.77 25.71
CA ASP A 742 -26.70 -6.40 25.81
C ASP A 742 -27.99 -6.26 24.97
N ARG A 743 -27.96 -6.77 23.73
CA ARG A 743 -29.10 -6.71 22.80
C ARG A 743 -30.29 -7.54 23.28
N ILE A 744 -30.05 -8.76 23.77
CA ILE A 744 -31.08 -9.64 24.34
C ILE A 744 -31.75 -8.93 25.53
N MET A 745 -30.95 -8.37 26.44
CA MET A 745 -31.47 -7.61 27.58
C MET A 745 -32.34 -6.42 27.14
N GLY A 746 -31.92 -5.68 26.12
CA GLY A 746 -32.67 -4.57 25.54
C GLY A 746 -34.00 -4.99 24.90
N LEU A 747 -33.98 -6.04 24.08
CA LEU A 747 -35.18 -6.60 23.42
C LEU A 747 -36.20 -7.12 24.44
N GLU A 748 -35.75 -7.81 25.48
CA GLU A 748 -36.61 -8.29 26.56
C GLU A 748 -37.23 -7.14 27.37
N ALA A 749 -36.46 -6.09 27.64
CA ALA A 749 -36.97 -4.90 28.32
C ALA A 749 -38.05 -4.22 27.47
N GLU A 750 -37.87 -4.13 26.16
CA GLU A 750 -38.85 -3.54 25.24
C GLU A 750 -40.11 -4.41 25.10
N ASN A 751 -39.95 -5.74 25.05
CA ASN A 751 -41.05 -6.70 25.07
C ASN A 751 -41.88 -6.57 26.38
N ARG A 752 -41.21 -6.46 27.54
CA ARG A 752 -41.89 -6.21 28.82
C ARG A 752 -42.66 -4.89 28.85
N LYS A 753 -42.13 -3.83 28.23
CA LYS A 753 -42.78 -2.51 28.18
C LYS A 753 -44.00 -2.48 27.27
N ARG A 754 -43.97 -3.19 26.14
CA ARG A 754 -45.04 -3.16 25.12
C ARG A 754 -46.08 -4.28 25.30
N GLY A 755 -45.86 -5.20 26.24
CA GLY A 755 -46.72 -6.35 26.52
C GLY A 755 -46.45 -7.53 25.57
N ASP A 756 -47.06 -8.69 25.87
CA ASP A 756 -46.87 -9.97 25.15
C ASP A 756 -47.31 -9.97 23.67
N SER A 757 -47.76 -8.83 23.14
CA SER A 757 -48.36 -8.71 21.80
C SER A 757 -47.37 -8.39 20.68
N VAL A 758 -46.05 -8.29 20.95
CA VAL A 758 -45.05 -7.99 19.90
C VAL A 758 -44.09 -9.16 19.71
N GLU A 759 -44.63 -10.22 19.09
CA GLU A 759 -43.93 -11.46 18.71
C GLU A 759 -42.57 -11.22 18.02
N ILE A 760 -42.43 -10.10 17.30
CA ILE A 760 -41.19 -9.67 16.63
C ILE A 760 -40.01 -9.55 17.62
N TYR A 761 -40.19 -8.91 18.79
CA TYR A 761 -39.08 -8.75 19.74
C TYR A 761 -38.67 -10.09 20.36
N ARG A 762 -39.64 -10.99 20.58
CA ARG A 762 -39.37 -12.34 21.09
C ARG A 762 -38.56 -13.16 20.09
N ARG A 763 -38.97 -13.18 18.82
CA ARG A 763 -38.23 -13.88 17.74
C ARG A 763 -36.83 -13.30 17.53
N GLN A 764 -36.68 -11.98 17.61
CA GLN A 764 -35.35 -11.33 17.54
C GLN A 764 -34.45 -11.71 18.73
N ALA A 765 -35.00 -11.78 19.95
CA ALA A 765 -34.26 -12.21 21.13
C ALA A 765 -33.88 -13.70 21.06
N GLU A 766 -34.77 -14.57 20.57
CA GLU A 766 -34.50 -15.99 20.33
C GLU A 766 -33.37 -16.18 19.30
N SER A 767 -33.43 -15.47 18.17
CA SER A 767 -32.36 -15.50 17.15
C SER A 767 -31.01 -15.05 17.73
N ALA A 768 -30.99 -13.96 18.51
CA ALA A 768 -29.78 -13.47 19.15
C ALA A 768 -29.20 -14.45 20.19
N ARG A 769 -30.06 -15.20 20.91
CA ARG A 769 -29.62 -16.26 21.83
C ARG A 769 -28.99 -17.44 21.08
N MET A 770 -29.59 -17.88 19.97
CA MET A 770 -29.02 -18.95 19.14
C MET A 770 -27.66 -18.56 18.56
N GLU A 771 -27.51 -17.32 18.09
CA GLU A 771 -26.22 -16.77 17.65
C GLU A 771 -25.20 -16.81 18.81
N ARG A 772 -25.57 -16.27 19.99
CA ARG A 772 -24.70 -16.25 21.18
C ARG A 772 -24.24 -17.65 21.57
N ASP A 773 -25.15 -18.61 21.63
CA ASP A 773 -24.84 -19.98 22.05
C ASP A 773 -23.88 -20.66 21.05
N THR A 774 -24.10 -20.44 19.75
CA THR A 774 -23.17 -20.90 18.72
C THR A 774 -21.78 -20.27 18.89
N LEU A 775 -21.70 -18.96 19.15
CA LEU A 775 -20.41 -18.28 19.35
C LEU A 775 -19.68 -18.78 20.61
N LEU A 776 -20.41 -19.13 21.67
CA LEU A 776 -19.83 -19.74 22.87
C LEU A 776 -19.22 -21.11 22.56
N GLU A 777 -19.88 -21.93 21.74
CA GLU A 777 -19.34 -23.21 21.26
C GLU A 777 -18.06 -23.01 20.45
N LEU A 778 -18.08 -22.09 19.48
CA LEU A 778 -16.92 -21.81 18.61
C LEU A 778 -15.72 -21.30 19.42
N ARG A 779 -15.95 -20.37 20.35
CA ARG A 779 -14.92 -19.87 21.28
C ARG A 779 -14.32 -21.01 22.10
N THR A 780 -15.15 -21.87 22.66
CA THR A 780 -14.72 -23.00 23.49
C THR A 780 -13.89 -24.00 22.69
N ALA A 781 -14.29 -24.28 21.45
CA ALA A 781 -13.54 -25.17 20.55
C ALA A 781 -12.14 -24.62 20.24
N ILE A 782 -12.01 -23.32 19.97
CA ILE A 782 -10.71 -22.69 19.71
C ILE A 782 -9.83 -22.72 20.97
N ALA A 783 -10.38 -22.30 22.11
CA ALA A 783 -9.65 -22.32 23.39
C ALA A 783 -9.18 -23.73 23.78
N GLY A 784 -10.00 -24.76 23.54
CA GLY A 784 -9.63 -26.15 23.76
C GLY A 784 -8.51 -26.65 22.83
N SER A 785 -8.46 -26.15 21.60
CA SER A 785 -7.39 -26.46 20.63
C SER A 785 -6.08 -25.71 20.88
N ALA A 786 -6.14 -24.57 21.57
CA ALA A 786 -5.00 -23.72 21.91
C ALA A 786 -4.24 -24.17 23.17
N ALA A 787 -4.78 -25.11 23.96
CA ALA A 787 -4.10 -25.64 25.13
C ALA A 787 -2.81 -26.38 24.73
N PRO A 788 -1.65 -26.11 25.39
CA PRO A 788 -0.38 -26.74 25.04
C PRO A 788 -0.47 -28.27 25.20
N PRO A 789 0.21 -29.05 24.34
CA PRO A 789 0.13 -30.51 24.37
C PRO A 789 0.57 -31.13 25.71
N SER A 790 1.29 -30.40 26.57
CA SER A 790 1.72 -30.85 27.89
C SER A 790 0.63 -30.87 28.98
N THR A 791 -0.58 -30.39 28.71
CA THR A 791 -1.71 -30.42 29.66
C THR A 791 -2.86 -31.33 29.23
N ARG A 792 -2.74 -32.03 28.09
CA ARG A 792 -3.67 -33.11 27.76
C ARG A 792 -3.41 -34.25 28.75
N PRO A 793 -4.38 -34.63 29.61
CA PRO A 793 -4.23 -35.85 30.38
C PRO A 793 -4.00 -36.98 29.37
N GLU A 794 -2.91 -37.73 29.53
CA GLU A 794 -2.74 -38.99 28.81
C GLU A 794 -4.04 -39.76 28.99
N ALA A 795 -4.76 -39.98 27.88
CA ALA A 795 -5.98 -40.76 27.89
C ALA A 795 -5.60 -42.15 28.41
N ALA A 796 -6.10 -42.48 29.60
CA ALA A 796 -5.97 -43.79 30.24
C ALA A 796 -6.83 -44.84 29.54
#